data_AF-A0AAE5L5A6-F1
#
_entry.id   AF-A0AAE5L5A6-F1
#
_cell.length_a   1.000
_cell.length_b   1.000
_cell.length_c   1.000
_cell.angle_alpha   90.00
_cell.angle_beta   90.00
_cell.angle_gamma   90.00
#
_symmetry.space_group_name_H-M   'P 1'
#
loop_
_entity.id
_entity.type
_entity.pdbx_description
1 polymer ?
#
loop_
_entity_poly.entity_id
_entity_poly.type
_entity_poly.pdbx_seq_one_letter_code
_entity_poly.pdbx_strand_id
1 'polypeptide(L)'
;MQRNRAGCPRTTNIVAPWLPWLWQILLISRREELDAVAIPVPDYVAFDVETTGFSPDEDRIIEVAFVRFENGVPVKRWSSLVHPGREVGLKIIRLTGIDRDRLAMSPDFASICGEIEEFRGRLPLVGHNPDFDVAFLSKVIQGFPGVPVYDTLELARIVCPGLKSYKLGDLAAELGVALCDAHRACDDAEATGMIFELIQRRIIRLPEDLRRKIVSMMGEGWVSARLFDVQESPGQQLRLFIHALPRPMPACEIAPRPADLEEGEEGLGRGEKGANREDRPDRGERVPIDWLPGLLEAGSGPAFVDFPVEWLTPGSLAASLGSYSGQAVLAQDVATLPMADADVCFLSLPQDYLCLLKAVALEKFAGGGLLEHLDEESRRFLSTIAVWRTQTRHGVFRELQLAGKGHALSRELSCSDFPHCREQCPSVDRCYYLKALTAASGCRVIVTPKQSLLDISRSISASACIVVGLDDLGDMWERRQPRLNLGRLKEALEALDCRRCAGLVDRVIYKSLGALGSSPDMVVPDEIMEALGAVGREIRLVIPDLRQGLRDAIDPVRELPFDPPVLGMNLGRLEYWTEQMEGVLAEDGSSIRLLERGYGDSRGVIARRTVWPAIEAKHELGRRFETVVLVSAYASFVSGFQGLRRMYGMEPGGLVRHAGTGEPKTAGASGENRGALLISVDKGQKMSHSEHLESVGEFLRQLALESNDNILCLCPSYSYIRQLNACISAFLESQGIAVFAQGVDGGPRVLEHLAEPDTVVLARFGVDIEANSQIMPRILVIPKVPFLPPNTIADLRQREISSLGMDGFIELSVLPVAFALRTYMESLSRVAGKIGVFLLDPKLLPGQSAWGKHFMAQFADMNTILCPPQMAIAQGVKWVCFG
;
A
#
# COMPACT_ATOMS: atom_id res chain seq x y z
N MET A 1 39.11 -58.62 8.30
CA MET A 1 38.56 -59.68 9.16
C MET A 1 38.23 -59.08 10.53
N GLN A 2 36.99 -59.22 10.99
CA GLN A 2 36.50 -59.24 12.39
C GLN A 2 36.90 -58.08 13.34
N ARG A 3 35.98 -57.20 13.78
CA ARG A 3 34.80 -57.31 14.69
C ARG A 3 35.10 -56.73 16.10
N ASN A 4 34.32 -55.69 16.42
CA ASN A 4 33.74 -55.30 17.72
C ASN A 4 34.60 -54.68 18.84
N ARG A 5 34.25 -53.42 19.21
CA ARG A 5 33.71 -52.91 20.51
C ARG A 5 33.96 -51.38 20.61
N ALA A 6 33.22 -50.53 21.33
CA ALA A 6 31.79 -50.25 21.58
C ALA A 6 31.74 -49.11 22.65
N GLY A 7 30.88 -48.09 22.46
CA GLY A 7 30.40 -47.11 23.48
C GLY A 7 30.90 -45.67 23.26
N CYS A 8 30.13 -44.56 23.32
CA CYS A 8 28.73 -44.16 23.63
C CYS A 8 28.65 -42.61 23.36
N PRO A 9 27.55 -41.81 23.49
CA PRO A 9 26.10 -42.02 23.41
C PRO A 9 25.33 -41.13 22.38
N ARG A 10 24.13 -41.58 22.03
CA ARG A 10 22.91 -40.89 21.55
C ARG A 10 22.98 -39.41 21.10
N THR A 11 22.80 -39.20 19.80
CA THR A 11 21.93 -38.16 19.22
C THR A 11 21.05 -38.79 18.14
N THR A 12 19.74 -38.73 18.32
CA THR A 12 18.73 -39.11 17.34
C THR A 12 18.67 -38.06 16.24
N ASN A 13 19.22 -38.36 15.07
CA ASN A 13 19.07 -37.56 13.85
C ASN A 13 18.64 -38.48 12.71
N ILE A 14 17.33 -38.54 12.45
CA ILE A 14 16.79 -38.76 11.10
C ILE A 14 15.58 -37.83 10.98
N VAL A 15 15.79 -36.64 10.43
CA VAL A 15 14.71 -35.86 9.83
C VAL A 15 15.09 -35.73 8.35
N ALA A 16 14.33 -36.46 7.53
CA ALA A 16 14.49 -36.53 6.09
C ALA A 16 14.02 -35.21 5.41
N PRO A 17 14.57 -34.85 4.24
CA PRO A 17 14.32 -33.58 3.56
C PRO A 17 13.03 -33.62 2.71
N TRP A 18 11.89 -33.91 3.33
CA TRP A 18 10.57 -33.91 2.69
C TRP A 18 9.51 -33.28 3.61
N LEU A 19 9.59 -31.97 3.83
CA LEU A 19 8.63 -31.20 4.66
C LEU A 19 8.24 -29.86 3.99
N PRO A 20 7.82 -29.90 2.72
CA PRO A 20 6.63 -29.12 2.33
C PRO A 20 5.43 -29.96 1.89
N TRP A 21 5.62 -31.26 1.61
CA TRP A 21 4.55 -32.14 1.16
C TRP A 21 3.66 -32.69 2.29
N LEU A 22 4.21 -32.83 3.52
CA LEU A 22 3.48 -33.37 4.67
C LEU A 22 2.48 -32.38 5.30
N TRP A 23 2.67 -31.05 5.12
CA TRP A 23 1.69 -30.05 5.52
C TRP A 23 0.51 -29.96 4.53
N GLN A 24 0.75 -30.19 3.24
CA GLN A 24 -0.33 -30.40 2.27
C GLN A 24 -1.07 -31.72 2.56
N ILE A 25 -0.37 -32.80 2.92
CA ILE A 25 -1.02 -34.07 3.29
C ILE A 25 -1.78 -33.98 4.61
N LEU A 26 -1.37 -33.16 5.59
CA LEU A 26 -2.14 -32.93 6.83
C LEU A 26 -3.34 -31.98 6.66
N LEU A 27 -3.32 -31.13 5.63
CA LEU A 27 -4.49 -30.38 5.17
C LEU A 27 -5.41 -31.23 4.26
N ILE A 28 -4.87 -32.27 3.61
CA ILE A 28 -5.62 -33.24 2.80
C ILE A 28 -6.19 -34.37 3.68
N SER A 29 -5.55 -34.77 4.79
CA SER A 29 -6.07 -35.82 5.67
C SER A 29 -7.12 -35.34 6.68
N ARG A 30 -7.35 -34.02 6.79
CA ARG A 30 -8.62 -33.47 7.34
C ARG A 30 -9.69 -33.25 6.27
N ARG A 31 -9.42 -33.59 5.01
CA ARG A 31 -10.37 -33.53 3.90
C ARG A 31 -11.19 -34.82 3.77
N GLU A 32 -10.75 -35.92 4.39
CA GLU A 32 -11.39 -37.25 4.32
C GLU A 32 -12.47 -37.51 5.40
N GLU A 33 -12.67 -36.63 6.39
CA GLU A 33 -13.76 -36.76 7.37
C GLU A 33 -15.01 -35.90 7.06
N LEU A 34 -15.05 -35.22 5.90
CA LEU A 34 -16.14 -34.29 5.53
C LEU A 34 -16.94 -34.73 4.30
N ASP A 35 -17.02 -36.03 4.05
CA ASP A 35 -17.93 -36.56 3.04
C ASP A 35 -19.38 -36.55 3.54
N ALA A 36 -20.24 -35.92 2.73
CA ALA A 36 -21.71 -36.04 2.65
C ALA A 36 -22.57 -34.83 3.06
N VAL A 37 -22.19 -33.61 2.66
CA VAL A 37 -23.19 -32.56 2.36
C VAL A 37 -23.04 -32.13 0.91
N ALA A 38 -23.76 -32.81 0.01
CA ALA A 38 -23.89 -32.41 -1.39
C ALA A 38 -24.91 -31.27 -1.47
N ILE A 39 -24.48 -30.12 -2.01
CA ILE A 39 -25.30 -28.92 -2.13
C ILE A 39 -25.38 -28.57 -3.61
N PRO A 40 -26.58 -28.37 -4.16
CA PRO A 40 -26.73 -28.05 -5.57
C PRO A 40 -26.05 -26.70 -5.86
N VAL A 41 -24.94 -26.74 -6.59
CA VAL A 41 -24.36 -25.55 -7.21
C VAL A 41 -25.13 -25.36 -8.51
N PRO A 42 -25.89 -24.26 -8.69
CA PRO A 42 -26.55 -24.00 -9.96
C PRO A 42 -25.50 -23.91 -11.06
N ASP A 43 -25.77 -24.45 -12.24
CA ASP A 43 -24.88 -24.28 -13.39
C ASP A 43 -24.73 -22.79 -13.71
N TYR A 44 -23.52 -22.37 -14.05
CA TYR A 44 -23.21 -20.97 -14.33
C TYR A 44 -22.19 -20.85 -15.45
N VAL A 45 -22.03 -19.62 -15.96
CA VAL A 45 -21.01 -19.31 -16.96
C VAL A 45 -20.14 -18.18 -16.42
N ALA A 46 -18.85 -18.46 -16.22
CA ALA A 46 -17.88 -17.44 -15.90
C ALA A 46 -17.40 -16.77 -17.19
N PHE A 47 -17.11 -15.47 -17.14
CA PHE A 47 -16.70 -14.70 -18.32
C PHE A 47 -15.73 -13.58 -17.96
N ASP A 48 -14.97 -13.15 -18.96
CA ASP A 48 -13.98 -12.07 -18.86
C ASP A 48 -13.73 -11.47 -20.27
N VAL A 49 -13.33 -10.20 -20.33
CA VAL A 49 -12.92 -9.52 -21.58
C VAL A 49 -11.60 -8.79 -21.44
N GLU A 50 -10.79 -8.87 -22.48
CA GLU A 50 -9.63 -7.99 -22.65
C GLU A 50 -9.93 -6.88 -23.64
N THR A 51 -9.43 -5.68 -23.35
CA THR A 51 -9.77 -4.47 -24.12
C THR A 51 -8.54 -3.63 -24.44
N THR A 52 -8.68 -2.74 -25.41
CA THR A 52 -7.64 -1.77 -25.75
C THR A 52 -7.49 -0.62 -24.75
N GLY A 53 -8.34 -0.56 -23.72
CA GLY A 53 -8.44 0.54 -22.75
C GLY A 53 -9.69 0.47 -21.87
N PHE A 54 -9.94 1.47 -21.02
CA PHE A 54 -10.95 1.39 -19.96
C PHE A 54 -12.34 1.95 -20.30
N SER A 55 -12.50 2.63 -21.45
CA SER A 55 -13.75 3.30 -21.82
C SER A 55 -14.57 2.46 -22.81
N PRO A 56 -15.76 1.97 -22.44
CA PRO A 56 -16.63 1.25 -23.38
C PRO A 56 -17.07 2.07 -24.60
N ASP A 57 -17.00 3.41 -24.52
CA ASP A 57 -17.37 4.30 -25.62
C ASP A 57 -16.19 4.52 -26.60
N GLU A 58 -14.96 4.60 -26.09
CA GLU A 58 -13.77 4.94 -26.88
C GLU A 58 -12.92 3.72 -27.25
N ASP A 59 -12.94 2.67 -26.43
CA ASP A 59 -12.10 1.49 -26.55
C ASP A 59 -12.85 0.29 -27.15
N ARG A 60 -12.11 -0.78 -27.46
CA ARG A 60 -12.61 -1.97 -28.17
C ARG A 60 -12.17 -3.25 -27.46
N ILE A 61 -13.03 -4.27 -27.53
CA ILE A 61 -12.72 -5.62 -27.06
C ILE A 61 -11.71 -6.26 -28.01
N ILE A 62 -10.70 -6.95 -27.46
CA ILE A 62 -9.66 -7.67 -28.20
C ILE A 62 -9.63 -9.17 -27.90
N GLU A 63 -10.14 -9.59 -26.75
CA GLU A 63 -10.41 -11.00 -26.42
C GLU A 63 -11.69 -11.08 -25.59
N VAL A 64 -12.47 -12.14 -25.78
CA VAL A 64 -13.64 -12.46 -24.96
C VAL A 64 -13.66 -13.95 -24.68
N ALA A 65 -13.99 -14.33 -23.45
CA ALA A 65 -14.08 -15.73 -23.06
C ALA A 65 -15.28 -16.02 -22.17
N PHE A 66 -15.80 -17.25 -22.30
CA PHE A 66 -16.87 -17.81 -21.50
C PHE A 66 -16.53 -19.26 -21.13
N VAL A 67 -16.65 -19.61 -19.85
CA VAL A 67 -16.40 -20.96 -19.33
C VAL A 67 -17.64 -21.43 -18.61
N ARG A 68 -18.23 -22.54 -19.09
CA ARG A 68 -19.42 -23.15 -18.50
C ARG A 68 -19.02 -24.11 -17.38
N PHE A 69 -19.66 -23.94 -16.24
CA PHE A 69 -19.48 -24.79 -15.07
C PHE A 69 -20.78 -25.55 -14.79
N GLU A 70 -20.64 -26.87 -14.56
CA GLU A 70 -21.73 -27.73 -14.11
C GLU A 70 -21.32 -28.35 -12.77
N ASN A 71 -22.15 -28.19 -11.75
CA ASN A 71 -21.81 -28.57 -10.37
C ASN A 71 -20.44 -28.04 -9.89
N GLY A 72 -20.07 -26.83 -10.32
CA GLY A 72 -18.78 -26.22 -9.97
C GLY A 72 -17.56 -26.78 -10.70
N VAL A 73 -17.74 -27.67 -11.67
CA VAL A 73 -16.66 -28.21 -12.51
C VAL A 73 -16.71 -27.57 -13.90
N PRO A 74 -15.59 -27.07 -14.46
CA PRO A 74 -15.57 -26.52 -15.80
C PRO A 74 -15.79 -27.63 -16.84
N VAL A 75 -16.89 -27.56 -17.59
CA VAL A 75 -17.28 -28.58 -18.58
C VAL A 75 -17.06 -28.15 -20.03
N LYS A 76 -17.09 -26.84 -20.30
CA LYS A 76 -16.94 -26.31 -21.67
C LYS A 76 -16.29 -24.93 -21.62
N ARG A 77 -15.43 -24.63 -22.59
CA ARG A 77 -14.77 -23.34 -22.79
C ARG A 77 -15.08 -22.82 -24.18
N TRP A 78 -15.27 -21.52 -24.29
CA TRP A 78 -15.35 -20.80 -25.55
C TRP A 78 -14.58 -19.48 -25.38
N SER A 79 -13.72 -19.15 -26.35
CA SER A 79 -13.01 -17.88 -26.38
C SER A 79 -12.73 -17.49 -27.82
N SER A 80 -12.63 -16.19 -28.06
CA SER A 80 -12.22 -15.63 -29.35
C SER A 80 -11.40 -14.37 -29.15
N LEU A 81 -10.35 -14.25 -29.96
CA LEU A 81 -9.77 -12.93 -30.23
C LEU A 81 -10.74 -12.13 -31.11
N VAL A 82 -10.67 -10.81 -31.00
CA VAL A 82 -11.56 -9.89 -31.71
C VAL A 82 -10.72 -8.83 -32.40
N HIS A 83 -11.01 -8.58 -33.67
CA HIS A 83 -10.39 -7.48 -34.41
C HIS A 83 -10.90 -6.14 -33.88
N PRO A 84 -10.03 -5.28 -33.29
CA PRO A 84 -10.48 -4.03 -32.66
C PRO A 84 -10.77 -2.90 -33.67
N GLY A 85 -10.47 -3.08 -34.96
CA GLY A 85 -10.68 -2.04 -35.98
C GLY A 85 -9.67 -0.89 -35.92
N ARG A 86 -8.63 -1.00 -35.08
CA ARG A 86 -7.59 0.02 -34.85
C ARG A 86 -6.29 -0.61 -34.36
N GLU A 87 -5.19 0.13 -34.44
CA GLU A 87 -3.92 -0.32 -33.85
C GLU A 87 -3.98 -0.36 -32.32
N VAL A 88 -3.36 -1.38 -31.74
CA VAL A 88 -3.26 -1.59 -30.30
C VAL A 88 -1.85 -1.18 -29.82
N GLY A 89 -1.80 -0.35 -28.78
CA GLY A 89 -0.54 0.12 -28.19
C GLY A 89 0.29 -1.01 -27.58
N LEU A 90 1.62 -0.84 -27.54
CA LEU A 90 2.56 -1.85 -27.06
C LEU A 90 2.26 -2.30 -25.62
N LYS A 91 1.77 -1.39 -24.78
CA LYS A 91 1.42 -1.66 -23.38
C LYS A 91 0.32 -2.72 -23.24
N ILE A 92 -0.74 -2.62 -24.05
CA ILE A 92 -1.85 -3.59 -24.02
C ILE A 92 -1.38 -4.93 -24.59
N ILE A 93 -0.55 -4.92 -25.62
CA ILE A 93 0.05 -6.14 -26.19
C ILE A 93 0.91 -6.85 -25.15
N ARG A 94 1.72 -6.13 -24.38
CA ARG A 94 2.52 -6.70 -23.29
C ARG A 94 1.67 -7.19 -22.13
N LEU A 95 0.62 -6.44 -21.78
CA LEU A 95 -0.30 -6.81 -20.70
C LEU A 95 -1.03 -8.12 -21.00
N THR A 96 -1.55 -8.27 -22.22
CA THR A 96 -2.40 -9.41 -22.62
C THR A 96 -1.64 -10.54 -23.30
N GLY A 97 -0.41 -10.29 -23.75
CA GLY A 97 0.37 -11.22 -24.57
C GLY A 97 -0.18 -11.45 -25.99
N ILE A 98 -1.17 -10.67 -26.44
CA ILE A 98 -1.81 -10.85 -27.76
C ILE A 98 -1.09 -10.03 -28.82
N ASP A 99 -0.49 -10.70 -29.81
CA ASP A 99 0.23 -10.05 -30.89
C ASP A 99 -0.67 -9.28 -31.89
N ARG A 100 -0.10 -8.27 -32.56
CA ARG A 100 -0.84 -7.42 -33.52
C ARG A 100 -1.36 -8.19 -34.72
N ASP A 101 -0.57 -9.13 -35.22
CA ASP A 101 -0.89 -9.86 -36.45
C ASP A 101 -2.10 -10.79 -36.23
N ARG A 102 -2.19 -11.43 -35.06
CA ARG A 102 -3.35 -12.24 -34.65
C ARG A 102 -4.59 -11.37 -34.49
N LEU A 103 -4.49 -10.19 -33.88
CA LEU A 103 -5.62 -9.26 -33.79
C LEU A 103 -6.09 -8.80 -35.17
N ALA A 104 -5.16 -8.51 -36.09
CA ALA A 104 -5.48 -8.13 -37.46
C ALA A 104 -6.19 -9.24 -38.26
N MET A 105 -5.90 -10.51 -37.95
CA MET A 105 -6.53 -11.69 -38.56
C MET A 105 -7.79 -12.19 -37.83
N SER A 106 -8.15 -11.57 -36.70
CA SER A 106 -9.26 -12.02 -35.86
C SER A 106 -10.63 -11.64 -36.44
N PRO A 107 -11.72 -12.32 -36.06
CA PRO A 107 -13.07 -11.95 -36.49
C PRO A 107 -13.51 -10.59 -35.92
N ASP A 108 -14.42 -9.92 -36.63
CA ASP A 108 -15.16 -8.78 -36.07
C ASP A 108 -16.14 -9.27 -35.00
N PHE A 109 -16.35 -8.49 -33.94
CA PHE A 109 -17.21 -8.88 -32.82
C PHE A 109 -18.64 -9.27 -33.28
N ALA A 110 -19.19 -8.56 -34.26
CA ALA A 110 -20.53 -8.82 -34.78
C ALA A 110 -20.71 -10.25 -35.33
N SER A 111 -19.63 -10.88 -35.83
CA SER A 111 -19.68 -12.22 -36.39
C SER A 111 -19.78 -13.33 -35.32
N ILE A 112 -19.34 -13.05 -34.09
CA ILE A 112 -19.30 -14.02 -32.98
C ILE A 112 -20.41 -13.81 -31.95
N CYS A 113 -21.21 -12.74 -32.05
CA CYS A 113 -22.31 -12.46 -31.11
C CYS A 113 -23.28 -13.65 -30.94
N GLY A 114 -23.67 -14.29 -32.06
CA GLY A 114 -24.60 -15.42 -32.03
C GLY A 114 -24.05 -16.64 -31.28
N GLU A 115 -22.74 -16.90 -31.42
CA GLU A 115 -22.06 -17.99 -30.71
C GLU A 115 -22.01 -17.73 -29.20
N ILE A 116 -21.75 -16.49 -28.79
CA ILE A 116 -21.75 -16.08 -27.38
C ILE A 116 -23.13 -16.32 -26.75
N GLU A 117 -24.20 -15.88 -27.43
CA GLU A 117 -25.57 -16.04 -26.93
C GLU A 117 -26.00 -17.52 -26.84
N GLU A 118 -25.63 -18.33 -27.84
CA GLU A 118 -25.86 -19.77 -27.81
C GLU A 118 -25.08 -20.45 -26.67
N PHE A 119 -23.82 -20.08 -26.47
CA PHE A 119 -22.96 -20.66 -25.45
C PHE A 119 -23.45 -20.35 -24.03
N ARG A 120 -23.74 -19.07 -23.74
CA ARG A 120 -24.15 -18.63 -22.40
C ARG A 120 -25.57 -19.10 -22.04
N GLY A 121 -26.44 -19.20 -23.04
CA GLY A 121 -27.85 -19.56 -22.85
C GLY A 121 -28.55 -18.65 -21.84
N ARG A 122 -29.27 -19.26 -20.88
CA ARG A 122 -29.99 -18.56 -19.79
C ARG A 122 -29.37 -18.80 -18.41
N LEU A 123 -28.13 -19.30 -18.37
CA LEU A 123 -27.44 -19.51 -17.11
C LEU A 123 -27.03 -18.17 -16.48
N PRO A 124 -26.95 -18.07 -15.14
CA PRO A 124 -26.37 -16.91 -14.49
C PRO A 124 -24.90 -16.74 -14.90
N LEU A 125 -24.46 -15.49 -14.96
CA LEU A 125 -23.08 -15.12 -15.26
C LEU A 125 -22.28 -14.89 -13.98
N VAL A 126 -20.99 -15.13 -14.05
CA VAL A 126 -20.05 -14.92 -12.95
C VAL A 126 -18.84 -14.17 -13.47
N GLY A 127 -18.46 -13.08 -12.81
CA GLY A 127 -17.25 -12.33 -13.13
C GLY A 127 -16.51 -11.89 -11.88
N HIS A 128 -15.36 -11.25 -12.07
CA HIS A 128 -14.58 -10.65 -11.00
C HIS A 128 -14.54 -9.14 -11.19
N ASN A 129 -15.37 -8.42 -10.42
CA ASN A 129 -15.70 -7.00 -10.68
C ASN A 129 -16.35 -6.78 -12.08
N PRO A 130 -17.44 -7.51 -12.40
CA PRO A 130 -17.97 -7.67 -13.76
C PRO A 130 -18.59 -6.42 -14.38
N ASP A 131 -18.80 -5.33 -13.62
CA ASP A 131 -19.41 -4.10 -14.14
C ASP A 131 -18.67 -3.55 -15.36
N PHE A 132 -17.33 -3.71 -15.36
CA PHE A 132 -16.47 -3.34 -16.47
C PHE A 132 -16.79 -4.16 -17.73
N ASP A 133 -16.72 -5.48 -17.63
CA ASP A 133 -16.96 -6.43 -18.71
C ASP A 133 -18.38 -6.31 -19.26
N VAL A 134 -19.36 -6.18 -18.37
CA VAL A 134 -20.77 -5.98 -18.72
C VAL A 134 -20.96 -4.68 -19.50
N ALA A 135 -20.29 -3.60 -19.11
CA ALA A 135 -20.37 -2.32 -19.82
C ALA A 135 -19.85 -2.43 -21.26
N PHE A 136 -18.75 -3.14 -21.49
CA PHE A 136 -18.25 -3.41 -22.85
C PHE A 136 -19.19 -4.31 -23.65
N LEU A 137 -19.60 -5.45 -23.09
CA LEU A 137 -20.44 -6.43 -23.78
C LEU A 137 -21.85 -5.89 -24.09
N SER A 138 -22.42 -5.04 -23.23
CA SER A 138 -23.73 -4.40 -23.47
C SER A 138 -23.76 -3.43 -24.66
N LYS A 139 -22.60 -2.92 -25.09
CA LYS A 139 -22.49 -2.07 -26.29
C LYS A 139 -22.59 -2.86 -27.59
N VAL A 140 -22.21 -4.12 -27.55
CA VAL A 140 -22.05 -4.97 -28.74
C VAL A 140 -23.06 -6.12 -28.80
N ILE A 141 -23.65 -6.50 -27.66
CA ILE A 141 -24.72 -7.51 -27.54
C ILE A 141 -25.96 -6.83 -26.97
N GLN A 142 -27.01 -6.72 -27.80
CA GLN A 142 -28.25 -6.07 -27.40
C GLN A 142 -28.95 -6.84 -26.27
N GLY A 143 -29.25 -6.16 -25.16
CA GLY A 143 -29.94 -6.75 -24.01
C GLY A 143 -29.07 -7.57 -23.07
N PHE A 144 -27.74 -7.58 -23.27
CA PHE A 144 -26.80 -8.13 -22.30
C PHE A 144 -26.82 -7.34 -20.98
N PRO A 145 -26.72 -7.98 -19.80
CA PRO A 145 -26.52 -9.42 -19.58
C PRO A 145 -27.82 -10.25 -19.65
N GLY A 146 -29.00 -9.67 -19.40
CA GLY A 146 -30.30 -10.35 -19.50
C GLY A 146 -30.53 -11.51 -18.52
N VAL A 147 -29.59 -11.76 -17.61
CA VAL A 147 -29.58 -12.80 -16.57
C VAL A 147 -28.87 -12.24 -15.32
N PRO A 148 -29.02 -12.87 -14.13
CA PRO A 148 -28.24 -12.50 -12.95
C PRO A 148 -26.73 -12.58 -13.20
N VAL A 149 -25.99 -11.60 -12.68
CA VAL A 149 -24.52 -11.58 -12.70
C VAL A 149 -24.03 -11.60 -11.25
N TYR A 150 -23.18 -12.56 -10.92
CA TYR A 150 -22.55 -12.67 -9.60
C TYR A 150 -21.12 -12.13 -9.64
N ASP A 151 -20.80 -11.26 -8.68
CA ASP A 151 -19.47 -10.70 -8.52
C ASP A 151 -18.68 -11.46 -7.45
N THR A 152 -17.62 -12.15 -7.88
CA THR A 152 -16.72 -12.84 -6.97
C THR A 152 -15.92 -11.89 -6.07
N LEU A 153 -15.62 -10.66 -6.51
CA LEU A 153 -14.92 -9.66 -5.71
C LEU A 153 -15.78 -9.20 -4.53
N GLU A 154 -17.03 -8.82 -4.79
CA GLU A 154 -18.00 -8.52 -3.74
C GLU A 154 -18.15 -9.67 -2.75
N LEU A 155 -18.43 -10.87 -3.24
CA LEU A 155 -18.71 -12.02 -2.39
C LEU A 155 -17.49 -12.40 -1.55
N ALA A 156 -16.29 -12.42 -2.14
CA ALA A 156 -15.06 -12.70 -1.43
C ALA A 156 -14.80 -11.69 -0.30
N ARG A 157 -15.04 -10.40 -0.53
CA ARG A 157 -14.92 -9.37 0.53
C ARG A 157 -15.85 -9.61 1.71
N ILE A 158 -17.02 -10.23 1.49
CA ILE A 158 -17.95 -10.57 2.56
C ILE A 158 -17.49 -11.84 3.29
N VAL A 159 -17.25 -12.94 2.55
CA VAL A 159 -17.09 -14.28 3.15
C VAL A 159 -15.64 -14.66 3.48
N CYS A 160 -14.66 -14.02 2.84
CA CYS A 160 -13.22 -14.18 3.09
C CYS A 160 -12.61 -12.91 3.67
N PRO A 161 -13.11 -12.37 4.80
CA PRO A 161 -12.59 -11.13 5.34
C PRO A 161 -11.11 -11.27 5.75
N GLY A 162 -10.36 -10.19 5.60
CA GLY A 162 -9.00 -10.06 6.10
C GLY A 162 -7.88 -10.46 5.14
N LEU A 163 -8.20 -10.73 3.86
CA LEU A 163 -7.18 -10.87 2.82
C LEU A 163 -6.51 -9.52 2.53
N LYS A 164 -5.20 -9.56 2.23
CA LYS A 164 -4.41 -8.36 1.90
C LYS A 164 -4.80 -7.73 0.57
N SER A 165 -5.29 -8.56 -0.36
CA SER A 165 -5.75 -8.17 -1.68
C SER A 165 -6.87 -9.12 -2.10
N TYR A 166 -7.81 -8.60 -2.88
CA TYR A 166 -8.85 -9.39 -3.54
C TYR A 166 -8.78 -9.27 -5.06
N LYS A 167 -7.65 -8.82 -5.63
CA LYS A 167 -7.44 -8.95 -7.08
C LYS A 167 -7.52 -10.42 -7.48
N LEU A 168 -8.01 -10.71 -8.69
CA LEU A 168 -8.20 -12.08 -9.15
C LEU A 168 -6.99 -12.98 -8.91
N GLY A 169 -5.80 -12.58 -9.36
CA GLY A 169 -4.57 -13.38 -9.16
C GLY A 169 -4.17 -13.58 -7.70
N ASP A 170 -4.27 -12.54 -6.86
CA ASP A 170 -3.95 -12.65 -5.42
C ASP A 170 -4.96 -13.56 -4.70
N LEU A 171 -6.24 -13.43 -5.05
CA LEU A 171 -7.33 -14.23 -4.49
C LEU A 171 -7.23 -15.70 -4.95
N ALA A 172 -6.89 -15.94 -6.22
CA ALA A 172 -6.64 -17.27 -6.76
C ALA A 172 -5.49 -17.94 -6.01
N ALA A 173 -4.36 -17.23 -5.83
CA ALA A 173 -3.22 -17.75 -5.09
C ALA A 173 -3.55 -18.08 -3.63
N GLU A 174 -4.26 -17.19 -2.93
CA GLU A 174 -4.69 -17.40 -1.54
C GLU A 174 -5.64 -18.61 -1.39
N LEU A 175 -6.52 -18.82 -2.37
CA LEU A 175 -7.49 -19.92 -2.38
C LEU A 175 -6.95 -21.23 -2.99
N GLY A 176 -5.71 -21.22 -3.49
CA GLY A 176 -5.09 -22.38 -4.14
C GLY A 176 -5.68 -22.73 -5.50
N VAL A 177 -6.23 -21.75 -6.21
CA VAL A 177 -6.71 -21.86 -7.59
C VAL A 177 -5.55 -21.56 -8.55
N ALA A 178 -5.34 -22.42 -9.54
CA ALA A 178 -4.32 -22.19 -10.55
C ALA A 178 -4.76 -21.07 -11.51
N LEU A 179 -3.91 -20.06 -11.68
CA LEU A 179 -4.01 -19.06 -12.74
C LEU A 179 -2.72 -19.14 -13.55
N CYS A 180 -2.80 -19.71 -14.76
CA CYS A 180 -1.63 -20.06 -15.56
C CYS A 180 -1.09 -18.87 -16.36
N ASP A 181 -1.98 -18.10 -17.01
CA ASP A 181 -1.65 -16.89 -17.76
C ASP A 181 -2.63 -15.77 -17.36
N ALA A 182 -2.22 -14.91 -16.41
CA ALA A 182 -3.04 -13.77 -16.00
C ALA A 182 -3.15 -12.77 -17.17
N HIS A 183 -4.32 -12.14 -17.37
CA HIS A 183 -4.63 -11.28 -18.51
C HIS A 183 -4.86 -12.01 -19.83
N ARG A 184 -5.26 -13.29 -19.72
CA ARG A 184 -5.90 -14.04 -20.79
C ARG A 184 -7.32 -14.33 -20.37
N ALA A 185 -8.28 -13.82 -21.14
CA ALA A 185 -9.69 -13.85 -20.74
C ALA A 185 -10.19 -15.27 -20.40
N CYS A 186 -9.70 -16.30 -21.08
CA CYS A 186 -10.13 -17.68 -20.81
C CYS A 186 -9.61 -18.23 -19.47
N ASP A 187 -8.36 -17.92 -19.12
CA ASP A 187 -7.74 -18.38 -17.87
C ASP A 187 -8.34 -17.60 -16.69
N ASP A 188 -8.57 -16.30 -16.86
CA ASP A 188 -9.21 -15.43 -15.87
C ASP A 188 -10.68 -15.82 -15.62
N ALA A 189 -11.45 -16.11 -16.67
CA ALA A 189 -12.82 -16.61 -16.56
C ALA A 189 -12.86 -17.98 -15.85
N GLU A 190 -11.94 -18.89 -16.16
CA GLU A 190 -11.88 -20.20 -15.49
C GLU A 190 -11.53 -20.05 -14.01
N ALA A 191 -10.49 -19.27 -13.67
CA ALA A 191 -10.10 -19.01 -12.29
C ALA A 191 -11.25 -18.36 -11.51
N THR A 192 -11.94 -17.39 -12.12
CA THR A 192 -13.12 -16.73 -11.54
C THR A 192 -14.23 -17.74 -11.21
N GLY A 193 -14.55 -18.66 -12.12
CA GLY A 193 -15.54 -19.71 -11.86
C GLY A 193 -15.12 -20.64 -10.72
N MET A 194 -13.86 -21.08 -10.68
CA MET A 194 -13.34 -21.90 -9.58
C MET A 194 -13.38 -21.15 -8.23
N ILE A 195 -13.06 -19.85 -8.20
CA ILE A 195 -13.18 -19.02 -7.01
C ILE A 195 -14.64 -18.94 -6.55
N PHE A 196 -15.58 -18.76 -7.48
CA PHE A 196 -17.01 -18.71 -7.16
C PHE A 196 -17.52 -20.00 -6.53
N GLU A 197 -17.03 -21.15 -6.98
CA GLU A 197 -17.29 -22.45 -6.36
C GLU A 197 -16.83 -22.50 -4.89
N LEU A 198 -15.60 -22.04 -4.62
CA LEU A 198 -15.03 -21.99 -3.28
C LEU A 198 -15.77 -21.00 -2.36
N ILE A 199 -16.17 -19.85 -2.91
CA ILE A 199 -17.01 -18.87 -2.22
C ILE A 199 -18.34 -19.50 -1.79
N GLN A 200 -19.02 -20.22 -2.69
CA GLN A 200 -20.27 -20.91 -2.37
C GLN A 200 -20.08 -21.94 -1.26
N ARG A 201 -19.04 -22.78 -1.33
CA ARG A 201 -18.68 -23.71 -0.24
C ARG A 201 -18.47 -22.99 1.09
N ARG A 202 -17.92 -21.78 1.05
CA ARG A 202 -17.70 -20.97 2.26
C ARG A 202 -19.00 -20.37 2.78
N ILE A 203 -19.88 -19.86 1.92
CA ILE A 203 -21.23 -19.37 2.29
C ILE A 203 -21.98 -20.46 3.06
N ILE A 204 -22.00 -21.68 2.53
CA ILE A 204 -22.64 -22.85 3.14
C ILE A 204 -22.11 -23.14 4.55
N ARG A 205 -20.81 -22.97 4.77
CA ARG A 205 -20.17 -23.21 6.07
C ARG A 205 -20.45 -22.11 7.09
N LEU A 206 -20.96 -20.95 6.66
CA LEU A 206 -21.39 -19.92 7.59
C LEU A 206 -22.63 -20.40 8.35
N PRO A 207 -22.75 -20.12 9.66
CA PRO A 207 -23.96 -20.37 10.41
C PRO A 207 -25.20 -19.75 9.75
N GLU A 208 -26.34 -20.44 9.80
CA GLU A 208 -27.59 -20.02 9.14
C GLU A 208 -28.05 -18.62 9.62
N ASP A 209 -27.91 -18.33 10.90
CA ASP A 209 -28.22 -17.02 11.47
C ASP A 209 -27.32 -15.92 10.90
N LEU A 210 -26.04 -16.21 10.65
CA LEU A 210 -25.13 -15.29 10.00
C LEU A 210 -25.47 -15.10 8.51
N ARG A 211 -25.83 -16.15 7.78
CA ARG A 211 -26.31 -16.05 6.38
C ARG A 211 -27.54 -15.14 6.29
N ARG A 212 -28.54 -15.33 7.16
CA ARG A 212 -29.74 -14.49 7.22
C ARG A 212 -29.42 -13.03 7.54
N LYS A 213 -28.47 -12.78 8.45
CA LYS A 213 -28.00 -11.41 8.77
C LYS A 213 -27.36 -10.73 7.57
N ILE A 214 -26.53 -11.43 6.80
CA ILE A 214 -25.91 -10.89 5.58
C ILE A 214 -26.99 -10.46 4.58
N VAL A 215 -27.99 -11.33 4.32
CA VAL A 215 -29.11 -11.00 3.42
C VAL A 215 -29.90 -9.80 3.93
N SER A 216 -30.19 -9.73 5.24
CA SER A 216 -30.88 -8.59 5.85
C SER A 216 -30.09 -7.28 5.74
N MET A 217 -28.76 -7.31 5.86
CA MET A 217 -27.91 -6.12 5.71
C MET A 217 -27.78 -5.69 4.25
N MET A 218 -27.59 -6.62 3.33
CA MET A 218 -27.48 -6.34 1.89
C MET A 218 -28.83 -5.97 1.27
N GLY A 219 -29.95 -6.40 1.86
CA GLY A 219 -31.31 -6.12 1.40
C GLY A 219 -31.85 -7.16 0.41
N GLU A 220 -33.19 -7.24 0.30
CA GLU A 220 -33.87 -8.27 -0.49
C GLU A 220 -33.63 -8.17 -2.00
N GLY A 221 -33.30 -6.97 -2.50
CA GLY A 221 -32.99 -6.73 -3.91
C GLY A 221 -31.57 -7.15 -4.34
N TRP A 222 -30.74 -7.61 -3.40
CA TRP A 222 -29.37 -8.02 -3.68
C TRP A 222 -29.34 -9.31 -4.52
N VAL A 223 -28.70 -9.25 -5.70
CA VAL A 223 -28.68 -10.34 -6.69
C VAL A 223 -28.17 -11.65 -6.07
N SER A 224 -27.17 -11.56 -5.19
CA SER A 224 -26.55 -12.71 -4.55
C SER A 224 -27.30 -13.25 -3.33
N ALA A 225 -28.41 -12.62 -2.89
CA ALA A 225 -29.16 -13.04 -1.71
C ALA A 225 -29.56 -14.53 -1.75
N ARG A 226 -29.91 -15.03 -2.94
CA ARG A 226 -30.30 -16.44 -3.15
C ARG A 226 -29.17 -17.43 -2.87
N LEU A 227 -27.90 -17.02 -2.97
CA LEU A 227 -26.76 -17.88 -2.65
C LEU A 227 -26.68 -18.18 -1.14
N PHE A 228 -27.28 -17.32 -0.30
CA PHE A 228 -27.28 -17.45 1.15
C PHE A 228 -28.53 -18.16 1.69
N ASP A 229 -29.55 -18.38 0.85
CA ASP A 229 -30.80 -19.08 1.18
C ASP A 229 -30.69 -20.58 0.87
N VAL A 230 -29.84 -21.28 1.63
CA VAL A 230 -29.66 -22.73 1.50
C VAL A 230 -30.63 -23.45 2.43
N GLN A 231 -31.63 -24.15 1.89
CA GLN A 231 -32.53 -24.98 2.68
C GLN A 231 -31.82 -26.24 3.19
N GLU A 232 -31.59 -26.33 4.49
CA GLU A 232 -31.12 -27.54 5.19
C GLU A 232 -32.28 -28.54 5.35
N SER A 233 -32.82 -29.09 4.26
CA SER A 233 -33.87 -30.13 4.34
C SER A 233 -33.33 -31.54 4.03
N PRO A 234 -33.68 -32.56 4.83
CA PRO A 234 -33.31 -33.95 4.58
C PRO A 234 -34.23 -34.53 3.48
N GLY A 235 -33.93 -34.21 2.22
CA GLY A 235 -34.70 -34.63 1.04
C GLY A 235 -33.81 -35.27 -0.04
N GLN A 236 -34.40 -36.18 -0.82
CA GLN A 236 -33.78 -37.16 -1.75
C GLN A 236 -32.35 -36.83 -2.25
N GLN A 237 -31.37 -37.50 -1.64
CA GLN A 237 -30.02 -37.65 -2.18
C GLN A 237 -30.08 -38.55 -3.43
N LEU A 238 -29.79 -37.98 -4.60
CA LEU A 238 -29.52 -38.73 -5.82
C LEU A 238 -28.19 -39.47 -5.65
N ARG A 239 -28.26 -40.81 -5.62
CA ARG A 239 -27.09 -41.68 -5.76
C ARG A 239 -26.56 -41.55 -7.19
N LEU A 240 -25.50 -40.76 -7.36
CA LEU A 240 -24.62 -40.96 -8.51
C LEU A 240 -23.74 -42.17 -8.20
N PHE A 241 -23.88 -43.20 -9.03
CA PHE A 241 -23.00 -44.36 -8.99
C PHE A 241 -21.55 -43.88 -9.10
N ILE A 242 -20.79 -44.04 -8.02
CA ILE A 242 -19.33 -44.20 -8.13
C ILE A 242 -19.14 -45.56 -8.81
N HIS A 243 -19.07 -45.57 -10.13
CA HIS A 243 -18.15 -46.51 -10.73
C HIS A 243 -16.77 -46.01 -10.37
N ALA A 244 -16.04 -46.82 -9.59
CA ALA A 244 -14.62 -46.65 -9.40
C ALA A 244 -13.99 -46.43 -10.78
N LEU A 245 -13.38 -45.27 -10.99
CA LEU A 245 -12.49 -45.09 -12.13
C LEU A 245 -11.44 -46.22 -12.08
N PRO A 246 -11.18 -46.92 -13.20
CA PRO A 246 -10.02 -47.80 -13.25
C PRO A 246 -8.76 -46.99 -12.98
N ARG A 247 -7.79 -47.65 -12.33
CA ARG A 247 -6.43 -47.21 -11.93
C ARG A 247 -5.76 -46.15 -12.84
N PRO A 248 -4.78 -45.40 -12.29
CA PRO A 248 -4.14 -44.27 -12.97
C PRO A 248 -3.67 -44.64 -14.38
N MET A 249 -3.92 -43.75 -15.34
CA MET A 249 -3.23 -43.81 -16.63
C MET A 249 -1.72 -43.76 -16.37
N PRO A 250 -0.90 -44.57 -17.08
CA PRO A 250 0.54 -44.42 -17.06
C PRO A 250 0.91 -43.02 -17.55
N ALA A 251 2.05 -42.51 -17.09
CA ALA A 251 2.66 -41.28 -17.59
C ALA A 251 2.57 -41.22 -19.12
N CYS A 252 2.15 -40.08 -19.65
CA CYS A 252 2.22 -39.80 -21.07
C CYS A 252 3.69 -39.93 -21.52
N GLU A 253 4.00 -41.01 -22.23
CA GLU A 253 5.24 -41.13 -22.99
C GLU A 253 5.22 -40.03 -24.04
N ILE A 254 6.11 -39.06 -23.86
CA ILE A 254 6.49 -38.08 -24.87
C ILE A 254 6.85 -38.88 -26.13
N ALA A 255 6.13 -38.66 -27.22
CA ALA A 255 6.39 -39.32 -28.48
C ALA A 255 7.85 -39.08 -28.91
N PRO A 256 8.62 -40.13 -29.24
CA PRO A 256 9.97 -39.95 -29.75
C PRO A 256 9.91 -39.26 -31.11
N ARG A 257 10.79 -38.28 -31.31
CA ARG A 257 11.04 -37.69 -32.63
C ARG A 257 11.53 -38.78 -33.59
N PRO A 258 11.22 -38.71 -34.89
CA PRO A 258 11.71 -39.68 -35.85
C PRO A 258 13.24 -39.60 -35.97
N ALA A 259 13.90 -40.75 -35.82
CA ALA A 259 15.23 -41.07 -36.36
C ALA A 259 14.99 -41.86 -37.68
N ASP A 260 15.72 -41.69 -38.78
CA ASP A 260 17.16 -41.88 -38.94
C ASP A 260 17.73 -41.13 -40.18
N LEU A 261 19.07 -41.21 -40.27
CA LEU A 261 20.01 -40.94 -41.38
C LEU A 261 20.73 -39.59 -41.31
N GLU A 262 22.05 -39.47 -41.13
CA GLU A 262 23.15 -40.44 -40.92
C GLU A 262 24.38 -39.62 -40.46
N GLU A 263 25.30 -40.28 -39.75
CA GLU A 263 26.48 -39.73 -39.08
C GLU A 263 27.54 -39.10 -40.00
N GLY A 264 28.28 -38.12 -39.46
CA GLY A 264 29.47 -37.53 -40.07
C GLY A 264 30.22 -36.65 -39.07
N GLU A 265 31.15 -37.27 -38.35
CA GLU A 265 32.06 -36.71 -37.35
C GLU A 265 32.85 -35.47 -37.83
N GLU A 266 33.09 -34.50 -36.94
CA GLU A 266 34.44 -33.99 -36.58
C GLU A 266 34.38 -32.72 -35.70
N GLY A 267 34.94 -32.81 -34.48
CA GLY A 267 35.91 -31.83 -33.98
C GLY A 267 35.48 -30.58 -33.20
N LEU A 268 35.62 -30.65 -31.86
CA LEU A 268 36.29 -29.66 -30.95
C LEU A 268 35.66 -28.25 -30.80
N GLY A 269 35.28 -27.72 -29.63
CA GLY A 269 35.30 -28.14 -28.24
C GLY A 269 34.66 -27.03 -27.39
N ARG A 270 33.80 -27.37 -26.42
CA ARG A 270 33.19 -26.41 -25.48
C ARG A 270 33.81 -26.59 -24.09
N GLY A 271 34.50 -25.52 -23.67
CA GLY A 271 34.92 -25.31 -22.29
C GLY A 271 33.75 -25.03 -21.37
N GLU A 272 34.00 -25.35 -20.11
CA GLU A 272 33.16 -25.23 -18.93
C GLU A 272 32.51 -23.84 -18.79
N LYS A 273 31.21 -23.83 -18.46
CA LYS A 273 30.57 -22.75 -17.70
C LYS A 273 29.66 -23.37 -16.65
N GLY A 274 30.24 -23.71 -15.51
CA GLY A 274 29.54 -23.60 -14.24
C GLY A 274 29.68 -22.16 -13.75
N ALA A 275 28.56 -21.54 -13.34
CA ALA A 275 28.53 -20.41 -12.42
C ALA A 275 27.10 -20.18 -11.91
N ASN A 276 26.90 -20.65 -10.68
CA ASN A 276 26.17 -20.03 -9.57
C ASN A 276 24.70 -19.67 -9.74
N ARG A 277 23.87 -20.63 -9.32
CA ARG A 277 22.53 -20.44 -8.78
C ARG A 277 22.61 -20.60 -7.24
N GLU A 278 23.43 -19.78 -6.60
CA GLU A 278 23.51 -19.65 -5.13
C GLU A 278 23.53 -18.16 -4.77
N ASP A 279 22.95 -17.84 -3.61
CA ASP A 279 22.72 -16.50 -3.01
C ASP A 279 21.45 -15.73 -3.42
N ARG A 280 20.28 -16.24 -2.99
CA ARG A 280 19.29 -15.35 -2.37
C ARG A 280 19.58 -15.35 -0.88
N PRO A 281 19.83 -14.19 -0.23
CA PRO A 281 20.07 -14.18 1.21
C PRO A 281 18.78 -14.57 1.93
N ASP A 282 18.89 -15.65 2.70
CA ASP A 282 17.90 -16.05 3.69
C ASP A 282 17.73 -14.87 4.67
N ARG A 283 16.52 -14.30 4.76
CA ARG A 283 16.19 -13.20 5.68
C ARG A 283 16.15 -13.75 7.10
N GLY A 284 17.31 -13.91 7.73
CA GLY A 284 17.39 -14.57 9.04
C GLY A 284 18.67 -14.35 9.86
N GLU A 285 19.63 -13.53 9.43
CA GLU A 285 20.71 -13.13 10.34
C GLU A 285 20.15 -12.15 11.38
N ARG A 286 19.95 -12.65 12.61
CA ARG A 286 19.61 -11.82 13.77
C ARG A 286 20.80 -10.90 14.04
N VAL A 287 20.71 -9.64 13.64
CA VAL A 287 21.68 -8.62 14.05
C VAL A 287 21.51 -8.37 15.56
N PRO A 288 22.52 -8.62 16.40
CA PRO A 288 22.41 -8.42 17.84
C PRO A 288 22.26 -6.93 18.19
N ILE A 289 21.31 -6.62 19.08
CA ILE A 289 21.03 -5.26 19.56
C ILE A 289 21.71 -5.08 20.93
N ASP A 290 23.02 -5.29 20.99
CA ASP A 290 23.76 -5.30 22.28
C ASP A 290 24.00 -3.90 22.84
N TRP A 291 23.69 -2.87 22.06
CA TRP A 291 23.85 -1.46 22.42
C TRP A 291 22.71 -0.93 23.30
N LEU A 292 21.53 -1.57 23.29
CA LEU A 292 20.35 -1.07 23.99
C LEU A 292 20.49 -1.18 25.53
N PRO A 293 20.96 -2.30 26.11
CA PRO A 293 21.19 -2.38 27.56
C PRO A 293 22.11 -1.28 28.08
N GLY A 294 23.23 -1.03 27.39
CA GLY A 294 24.17 0.03 27.76
C GLY A 294 23.58 1.44 27.63
N LEU A 295 22.62 1.66 26.72
CA LEU A 295 21.86 2.91 26.64
C LEU A 295 20.91 3.08 27.83
N LEU A 296 20.19 2.02 28.19
CA LEU A 296 19.26 2.03 29.31
C LEU A 296 19.98 2.25 30.66
N GLU A 297 21.20 1.73 30.80
CA GLU A 297 22.06 1.96 31.97
C GLU A 297 22.67 3.36 32.04
N ALA A 298 22.95 3.99 30.88
CA ALA A 298 23.62 5.29 30.79
C ALA A 298 22.74 6.49 31.19
N GLY A 299 21.43 6.30 31.37
CA GLY A 299 20.50 7.30 31.91
C GLY A 299 19.49 7.85 30.91
N SER A 300 18.65 8.78 31.41
CA SER A 300 17.43 9.28 30.77
C SER A 300 17.68 10.33 29.68
N GLY A 301 16.87 10.29 28.62
CA GLY A 301 16.84 11.29 27.54
C GLY A 301 16.82 10.70 26.13
N PRO A 302 16.66 11.54 25.09
CA PRO A 302 16.71 11.10 23.70
C PRO A 302 18.12 10.65 23.30
N ALA A 303 18.26 9.41 22.82
CA ALA A 303 19.49 8.85 22.26
C ALA A 303 19.35 8.68 20.74
N PHE A 304 20.39 9.03 19.99
CA PHE A 304 20.46 8.82 18.54
C PHE A 304 21.37 7.65 18.24
N VAL A 305 20.91 6.70 17.44
CA VAL A 305 21.65 5.46 17.15
C VAL A 305 21.77 5.27 15.64
N ASP A 306 23.01 5.10 15.18
CA ASP A 306 23.30 4.63 13.82
C ASP A 306 22.99 3.14 13.73
N PHE A 307 21.76 2.83 13.35
CA PHE A 307 21.29 1.47 13.14
C PHE A 307 20.13 1.46 12.12
N PRO A 308 20.11 0.55 11.13
CA PRO A 308 18.99 0.46 10.20
C PRO A 308 17.69 0.06 10.90
N VAL A 309 16.62 0.84 10.70
CA VAL A 309 15.33 0.61 11.40
C VAL A 309 14.71 -0.73 10.97
N GLU A 310 14.95 -1.15 9.74
CA GLU A 310 14.51 -2.42 9.16
C GLU A 310 15.11 -3.66 9.85
N TRP A 311 16.21 -3.50 10.59
CA TRP A 311 16.82 -4.58 11.37
C TRP A 311 16.25 -4.69 12.79
N LEU A 312 15.41 -3.73 13.20
CA LEU A 312 14.66 -3.81 14.45
C LEU A 312 13.42 -4.68 14.24
N THR A 313 13.42 -5.86 14.86
CA THR A 313 12.25 -6.73 14.94
C THR A 313 11.76 -6.80 16.38
N PRO A 314 10.46 -7.00 16.62
CA PRO A 314 9.95 -7.16 17.99
C PRO A 314 10.68 -8.27 18.77
N GLY A 315 11.04 -9.37 18.08
CA GLY A 315 11.76 -10.49 18.68
C GLY A 315 13.22 -10.18 19.00
N SER A 316 13.95 -9.48 18.12
CA SER A 316 15.33 -9.06 18.41
C SER A 316 15.39 -8.03 19.54
N LEU A 317 14.40 -7.14 19.61
CA LEU A 317 14.27 -6.18 20.71
C LEU A 317 13.98 -6.90 22.04
N ALA A 318 13.02 -7.83 22.07
CA ALA A 318 12.70 -8.59 23.28
C ALA A 318 13.91 -9.38 23.80
N ALA A 319 14.69 -9.99 22.92
CA ALA A 319 15.91 -10.72 23.28
C ALA A 319 16.99 -9.79 23.86
N SER A 320 17.11 -8.57 23.32
CA SER A 320 18.09 -7.56 23.76
C SER A 320 17.79 -6.98 25.13
N LEU A 321 16.52 -6.90 25.53
CA LEU A 321 16.15 -6.37 26.84
C LEU A 321 16.72 -7.19 28.01
N GLY A 322 17.16 -8.44 27.81
CA GLY A 322 17.92 -9.20 28.82
C GLY A 322 17.24 -9.22 30.20
N SER A 323 17.90 -8.66 31.22
CA SER A 323 17.39 -8.48 32.59
C SER A 323 16.72 -7.12 32.87
N TYR A 324 16.57 -6.26 31.87
CA TYR A 324 15.85 -4.99 32.02
C TYR A 324 14.39 -5.25 32.40
N SER A 325 13.96 -4.63 33.50
CA SER A 325 12.63 -4.81 34.09
C SER A 325 11.56 -3.90 33.50
N GLY A 326 11.94 -2.90 32.71
CA GLY A 326 11.00 -1.99 32.04
C GLY A 326 10.46 -2.55 30.73
N GLN A 327 9.49 -1.84 30.16
CA GLN A 327 8.89 -2.16 28.87
C GLN A 327 9.60 -1.38 27.75
N ALA A 328 9.66 -1.95 26.55
CA ALA A 328 10.03 -1.22 25.35
C ALA A 328 8.82 -1.06 24.42
N VAL A 329 8.68 0.10 23.80
CA VAL A 329 7.65 0.38 22.78
C VAL A 329 8.34 0.53 21.45
N LEU A 330 8.03 -0.34 20.51
CA LEU A 330 8.53 -0.27 19.14
C LEU A 330 7.45 0.33 18.23
N ALA A 331 7.72 1.52 17.70
CA ALA A 331 6.84 2.19 16.75
C ALA A 331 7.16 1.72 15.32
N GLN A 332 6.36 0.79 14.80
CA GLN A 332 6.59 0.18 13.50
C GLN A 332 5.27 -0.26 12.86
N ASP A 333 5.16 -0.05 11.54
CA ASP A 333 4.06 -0.63 10.78
C ASP A 333 4.38 -2.09 10.45
N VAL A 334 3.66 -3.01 11.12
CA VAL A 334 3.80 -4.45 10.92
C VAL A 334 2.79 -4.97 9.89
N ALA A 335 3.28 -5.76 8.93
CA ALA A 335 2.44 -6.35 7.87
C ALA A 335 1.53 -7.49 8.39
N THR A 336 1.92 -8.11 9.50
CA THR A 336 1.15 -9.13 10.23
C THR A 336 1.25 -8.79 11.70
N LEU A 337 0.12 -8.81 12.40
CA LEU A 337 0.08 -8.58 13.84
C LEU A 337 0.94 -9.65 14.53
N PRO A 338 1.82 -9.26 15.47
CA PRO A 338 2.61 -10.23 16.21
C PRO A 338 1.66 -11.17 16.95
N MET A 339 1.94 -12.48 16.87
CA MET A 339 1.28 -13.44 17.75
C MET A 339 1.57 -13.02 19.19
N ALA A 340 0.51 -12.80 19.98
CA ALA A 340 0.67 -12.50 21.39
C ALA A 340 1.36 -13.69 22.07
N ASP A 341 2.62 -13.49 22.44
CA ASP A 341 3.39 -14.36 23.31
C ASP A 341 3.79 -13.55 24.56
N ALA A 342 4.26 -14.20 25.61
CA ALA A 342 4.49 -13.56 26.92
C ALA A 342 5.36 -12.29 26.85
N ASP A 343 6.27 -12.20 25.87
CA ASP A 343 7.21 -11.09 25.73
C ASP A 343 6.77 -9.97 24.77
N VAL A 344 5.88 -10.22 23.80
CA VAL A 344 5.54 -9.27 22.72
C VAL A 344 4.04 -9.14 22.52
N CYS A 345 3.53 -7.91 22.61
CA CYS A 345 2.11 -7.59 22.37
C CYS A 345 1.95 -6.47 21.33
N PHE A 346 0.76 -6.41 20.73
CA PHE A 346 0.35 -5.29 19.88
C PHE A 346 -0.63 -4.38 20.63
N LEU A 347 -0.43 -3.07 20.56
CA LEU A 347 -1.37 -2.08 21.08
C LEU A 347 -1.49 -0.90 20.11
N SER A 348 -2.71 -0.41 19.93
CA SER A 348 -3.02 0.78 19.14
C SER A 348 -4.09 1.61 19.86
N LEU A 349 -4.59 2.66 19.20
CA LEU A 349 -5.60 3.55 19.78
C LEU A 349 -6.97 2.86 19.83
N PRO A 350 -7.87 3.24 20.75
CA PRO A 350 -9.22 2.70 20.83
C PRO A 350 -9.98 2.72 19.49
N GLN A 351 -9.77 3.76 18.68
CA GLN A 351 -10.38 3.90 17.35
C GLN A 351 -9.90 2.89 16.30
N ASP A 352 -8.90 2.07 16.60
CA ASP A 352 -8.46 1.00 15.69
C ASP A 352 -9.12 -0.35 16.02
N TYR A 353 -9.86 -0.43 17.13
CA TYR A 353 -10.51 -1.65 17.61
C TYR A 353 -12.02 -1.61 17.40
N LEU A 354 -12.58 -2.73 16.95
CA LEU A 354 -14.02 -2.93 16.81
C LEU A 354 -14.72 -2.86 18.17
N CYS A 355 -15.73 -2.01 18.28
CA CYS A 355 -16.67 -2.01 19.39
C CYS A 355 -17.75 -3.07 19.17
N LEU A 356 -17.68 -4.17 19.94
CA LEU A 356 -18.68 -5.25 19.89
C LEU A 356 -20.10 -4.75 20.15
N LEU A 357 -20.26 -3.79 21.06
CA LEU A 357 -21.57 -3.25 21.41
C LEU A 357 -22.21 -2.50 20.24
N LYS A 358 -21.45 -1.63 19.57
CA LYS A 358 -21.92 -0.91 18.38
C LYS A 358 -22.20 -1.86 17.21
N ALA A 359 -21.34 -2.85 16.99
CA ALA A 359 -21.55 -3.87 15.95
C ALA A 359 -22.84 -4.67 16.19
N VAL A 360 -23.13 -5.07 17.43
CA VAL A 360 -24.38 -5.78 17.79
C VAL A 360 -25.60 -4.86 17.67
N ALA A 361 -25.49 -3.59 18.06
CA ALA A 361 -26.58 -2.63 17.88
C ALA A 361 -26.93 -2.46 16.39
N LEU A 362 -25.92 -2.46 15.52
CA LEU A 362 -26.10 -2.35 14.08
C LEU A 362 -26.88 -3.51 13.46
N GLU A 363 -26.59 -4.73 13.90
CA GLU A 363 -27.33 -5.92 13.47
C GLU A 363 -28.83 -5.80 13.77
N LYS A 364 -29.18 -5.13 14.88
CA LYS A 364 -30.59 -4.88 15.21
C LYS A 364 -31.22 -3.84 14.28
N PHE A 365 -30.46 -2.87 13.78
CA PHE A 365 -30.96 -1.88 12.81
C PHE A 365 -31.27 -2.51 11.45
N ALA A 366 -30.46 -3.50 11.02
CA ALA A 366 -30.70 -4.24 9.79
C ALA A 366 -32.10 -4.90 9.77
N GLY A 367 -32.52 -5.48 10.90
CA GLY A 367 -33.82 -6.13 11.03
C GLY A 367 -35.02 -5.18 11.01
N GLY A 368 -34.81 -3.86 11.06
CA GLY A 368 -35.87 -2.85 11.09
C GLY A 368 -35.96 -1.98 9.82
N GLY A 369 -35.26 -2.33 8.73
CA GLY A 369 -35.23 -1.54 7.49
C GLY A 369 -34.41 -0.24 7.58
N LEU A 370 -33.79 0.04 8.74
CA LEU A 370 -33.04 1.28 8.98
C LEU A 370 -31.74 1.38 8.17
N LEU A 371 -31.31 0.32 7.47
CA LEU A 371 -30.11 0.31 6.62
C LEU A 371 -30.41 0.51 5.13
N GLU A 372 -31.68 0.58 4.71
CA GLU A 372 -32.06 0.65 3.29
C GLU A 372 -31.53 1.89 2.56
N HIS A 373 -31.30 2.98 3.28
CA HIS A 373 -30.76 4.23 2.74
C HIS A 373 -29.25 4.19 2.48
N LEU A 374 -28.55 3.15 2.97
CA LEU A 374 -27.12 2.98 2.75
C LEU A 374 -26.85 2.45 1.34
N ASP A 375 -25.79 2.96 0.72
CA ASP A 375 -25.28 2.37 -0.52
C ASP A 375 -24.80 0.93 -0.32
N GLU A 376 -24.63 0.24 -1.43
CA GLU A 376 -24.20 -1.16 -1.48
C GLU A 376 -22.80 -1.38 -0.88
N GLU A 377 -21.85 -0.45 -1.08
CA GLU A 377 -20.51 -0.55 -0.50
C GLU A 377 -20.56 -0.55 1.03
N SER A 378 -21.37 0.33 1.61
CA SER A 378 -21.58 0.44 3.04
C SER A 378 -22.21 -0.82 3.61
N ARG A 379 -23.30 -1.32 2.99
CA ARG A 379 -23.96 -2.57 3.39
C ARG A 379 -23.04 -3.79 3.29
N ARG A 380 -22.21 -3.85 2.24
CA ARG A 380 -21.17 -4.87 2.06
C ARG A 380 -20.16 -4.83 3.21
N PHE A 381 -19.64 -3.65 3.55
CA PHE A 381 -18.71 -3.50 4.66
C PHE A 381 -19.30 -3.99 5.98
N LEU A 382 -20.57 -3.69 6.27
CA LEU A 382 -21.25 -4.18 7.47
C LEU A 382 -21.37 -5.71 7.48
N SER A 383 -21.68 -6.30 6.33
CA SER A 383 -21.72 -7.76 6.15
C SER A 383 -20.34 -8.40 6.35
N THR A 384 -19.27 -7.77 5.83
CA THR A 384 -17.88 -8.16 6.10
C THR A 384 -17.57 -8.12 7.60
N ILE A 385 -17.99 -7.09 8.33
CA ILE A 385 -17.78 -7.01 9.79
C ILE A 385 -18.51 -8.14 10.53
N ALA A 386 -19.74 -8.48 10.12
CA ALA A 386 -20.50 -9.57 10.72
C ALA A 386 -19.76 -10.91 10.60
N VAL A 387 -19.19 -11.20 9.42
CA VAL A 387 -18.38 -12.40 9.18
C VAL A 387 -17.04 -12.32 9.91
N TRP A 388 -16.30 -11.22 9.78
CA TRP A 388 -14.98 -11.02 10.37
C TRP A 388 -14.99 -11.16 11.89
N ARG A 389 -16.03 -10.66 12.56
CA ARG A 389 -16.19 -10.78 14.03
C ARG A 389 -16.18 -12.24 14.51
N THR A 390 -16.61 -13.19 13.68
CA THR A 390 -16.57 -14.62 14.02
C THR A 390 -15.18 -15.24 13.92
N GLN A 391 -14.24 -14.56 13.25
CA GLN A 391 -12.91 -15.07 12.90
C GLN A 391 -11.79 -14.32 13.63
N THR A 392 -11.96 -13.02 13.87
CA THR A 392 -10.92 -12.16 14.47
C THR A 392 -10.65 -12.47 15.94
N ARG A 393 -9.36 -12.47 16.28
CA ARG A 393 -8.87 -12.59 17.66
C ARG A 393 -8.60 -11.25 18.31
N HIS A 394 -8.09 -10.28 17.54
CA HIS A 394 -7.64 -8.99 18.04
C HIS A 394 -8.67 -7.89 17.84
N GLY A 395 -9.62 -8.05 16.91
CA GLY A 395 -10.62 -7.05 16.58
C GLY A 395 -10.04 -5.74 16.08
N VAL A 396 -8.84 -5.76 15.49
CA VAL A 396 -8.16 -4.57 14.96
C VAL A 396 -8.54 -4.40 13.49
N PHE A 397 -9.08 -3.24 13.10
CA PHE A 397 -9.52 -3.00 11.72
C PHE A 397 -8.41 -3.14 10.67
N ARG A 398 -7.13 -3.03 11.07
CA ARG A 398 -5.96 -3.29 10.22
C ARG A 398 -5.88 -4.74 9.71
N GLU A 399 -6.58 -5.68 10.36
CA GLU A 399 -6.73 -7.03 9.82
C GLU A 399 -7.54 -7.05 8.52
N LEU A 400 -8.31 -6.00 8.22
CA LEU A 400 -9.15 -5.88 7.03
C LEU A 400 -8.52 -4.98 5.97
N GLN A 401 -8.70 -5.32 4.71
CA GLN A 401 -8.51 -4.38 3.61
C GLN A 401 -9.70 -3.42 3.55
N LEU A 402 -9.55 -2.25 4.17
CA LEU A 402 -10.54 -1.17 4.08
C LEU A 402 -10.45 -0.49 2.72
N ALA A 403 -11.60 -0.26 2.07
CA ALA A 403 -11.72 0.46 0.82
C ALA A 403 -12.91 1.44 0.89
N GLY A 404 -12.85 2.51 0.08
CA GLY A 404 -13.93 3.50 -0.06
C GLY A 404 -14.48 4.00 1.28
N LYS A 405 -15.80 3.85 1.48
CA LYS A 405 -16.49 4.30 2.70
C LYS A 405 -16.19 3.47 3.96
N GLY A 406 -15.51 2.32 3.83
CA GLY A 406 -15.14 1.46 4.95
C GLY A 406 -14.32 2.17 6.04
N HIS A 407 -13.49 3.15 5.68
CA HIS A 407 -12.74 3.94 6.66
C HIS A 407 -13.61 4.84 7.55
N ALA A 408 -14.71 5.38 7.02
CA ALA A 408 -15.62 6.18 7.82
C ALA A 408 -16.43 5.29 8.77
N LEU A 409 -16.97 4.19 8.23
CA LEU A 409 -17.75 3.22 9.00
C LEU A 409 -16.92 2.51 10.06
N SER A 410 -15.63 2.23 9.81
CA SER A 410 -14.76 1.63 10.82
C SER A 410 -14.65 2.54 12.05
N ARG A 411 -14.47 3.86 11.85
CA ARG A 411 -14.39 4.85 12.95
C ARG A 411 -15.69 4.87 13.77
N GLU A 412 -16.85 4.81 13.12
CA GLU A 412 -18.14 4.76 13.81
C GLU A 412 -18.29 3.49 14.65
N LEU A 413 -17.91 2.34 14.09
CA LEU A 413 -17.93 1.04 14.74
C LEU A 413 -16.79 0.84 15.75
N SER A 414 -15.90 1.81 15.90
CA SER A 414 -14.75 1.69 16.79
C SER A 414 -15.12 1.86 18.26
N CYS A 415 -14.23 1.40 19.13
CA CYS A 415 -14.33 1.63 20.56
C CYS A 415 -14.35 3.14 20.83
N SER A 416 -15.44 3.62 21.47
CA SER A 416 -15.44 4.97 22.02
C SER A 416 -14.48 5.00 23.21
N ASP A 417 -13.59 5.99 23.24
CA ASP A 417 -12.60 6.12 24.30
C ASP A 417 -13.25 6.27 25.69
N PHE A 418 -12.42 6.03 26.70
CA PHE A 418 -12.63 6.04 28.14
C PHE A 418 -13.28 7.34 28.68
N PRO A 419 -14.14 7.35 29.74
CA PRO A 419 -14.36 6.32 30.78
C PRO A 419 -15.68 5.52 30.70
N HIS A 420 -16.66 5.94 29.90
CA HIS A 420 -18.01 5.33 29.88
C HIS A 420 -18.00 3.81 29.56
N CYS A 421 -17.01 3.35 28.78
CA CYS A 421 -16.89 1.95 28.40
C CYS A 421 -16.52 0.98 29.55
N ARG A 422 -15.88 1.42 30.65
CA ARG A 422 -15.53 0.51 31.76
C ARG A 422 -16.66 0.30 32.75
N GLU A 423 -17.50 1.32 32.95
CA GLU A 423 -18.49 1.30 34.02
C GLU A 423 -19.86 0.80 33.55
N GLN A 424 -20.20 1.00 32.27
CA GLN A 424 -21.58 0.82 31.77
C GLN A 424 -21.68 -0.08 30.53
N CYS A 425 -20.57 -0.62 30.01
CA CYS A 425 -20.59 -1.44 28.79
C CYS A 425 -20.97 -2.90 29.08
N PRO A 426 -22.07 -3.43 28.51
CA PRO A 426 -22.47 -4.83 28.69
C PRO A 426 -21.51 -5.85 28.07
N SER A 427 -20.57 -5.40 27.20
CA SER A 427 -19.61 -6.25 26.50
C SER A 427 -18.17 -6.04 26.98
N VAL A 428 -17.97 -5.45 28.17
CA VAL A 428 -16.65 -5.09 28.72
C VAL A 428 -15.69 -6.29 28.76
N ASP A 429 -16.15 -7.47 29.21
CA ASP A 429 -15.33 -8.68 29.33
C ASP A 429 -14.82 -9.23 27.99
N ARG A 430 -15.50 -8.86 26.90
CA ARG A 430 -15.15 -9.28 25.54
C ARG A 430 -14.50 -8.17 24.72
N CYS A 431 -14.33 -6.98 25.30
CA CYS A 431 -13.79 -5.82 24.59
C CYS A 431 -12.36 -6.08 24.09
N TYR A 432 -12.16 -5.98 22.78
CA TYR A 432 -10.87 -6.20 22.15
C TYR A 432 -9.80 -5.23 22.63
N TYR A 433 -10.13 -3.93 22.70
CA TYR A 433 -9.19 -2.91 23.16
C TYR A 433 -8.76 -3.14 24.62
N LEU A 434 -9.69 -3.44 25.53
CA LEU A 434 -9.35 -3.69 26.93
C LEU A 434 -8.48 -4.93 27.09
N LYS A 435 -8.75 -6.00 26.32
CA LYS A 435 -7.89 -7.19 26.29
C LYS A 435 -6.48 -6.85 25.82
N ALA A 436 -6.35 -6.09 24.73
CA ALA A 436 -5.06 -5.64 24.21
C ALA A 436 -4.33 -4.75 25.22
N LEU A 437 -5.03 -3.84 25.90
CA LEU A 437 -4.48 -2.98 26.94
C LEU A 437 -3.95 -3.78 28.13
N THR A 438 -4.74 -4.74 28.63
CA THR A 438 -4.31 -5.63 29.73
C THR A 438 -3.11 -6.47 29.32
N ALA A 439 -3.09 -7.01 28.10
CA ALA A 439 -1.94 -7.75 27.58
C ALA A 439 -0.69 -6.87 27.44
N ALA A 440 -0.86 -5.62 27.00
CA ALA A 440 0.23 -4.66 26.89
C ALA A 440 0.84 -4.31 28.26
N SER A 441 0.05 -4.23 29.33
CA SER A 441 0.58 -4.02 30.69
C SER A 441 1.43 -5.19 31.21
N GLY A 442 1.26 -6.40 30.67
CA GLY A 442 1.96 -7.61 31.11
C GLY A 442 3.16 -8.00 30.25
N CYS A 443 3.38 -7.36 29.10
CA CYS A 443 4.42 -7.75 28.14
C CYS A 443 5.71 -6.94 28.29
N ARG A 444 6.81 -7.43 27.71
CA ARG A 444 8.10 -6.73 27.69
C ARG A 444 8.22 -5.75 26.53
N VAL A 445 7.66 -6.09 25.38
CA VAL A 445 7.70 -5.28 24.16
C VAL A 445 6.28 -5.01 23.65
N ILE A 446 5.95 -3.73 23.52
CA ILE A 446 4.71 -3.26 22.91
C ILE A 446 5.04 -2.80 21.49
N VAL A 447 4.44 -3.46 20.50
CA VAL A 447 4.47 -3.01 19.11
C VAL A 447 3.28 -2.10 18.88
N THR A 448 3.52 -0.91 18.35
CA THR A 448 2.45 0.03 18.00
C THR A 448 2.66 0.59 16.60
N PRO A 449 1.59 0.89 15.84
CA PRO A 449 1.74 1.61 14.58
C PRO A 449 2.45 2.95 14.78
N LYS A 450 3.29 3.33 13.83
CA LYS A 450 4.07 4.58 13.89
C LYS A 450 3.18 5.78 14.22
N GLN A 451 2.10 5.93 13.45
CA GLN A 451 1.11 7.01 13.62
C GLN A 451 0.40 7.05 14.99
N SER A 452 0.36 5.93 15.72
CA SER A 452 -0.33 5.82 17.01
C SER A 452 0.56 6.21 18.20
N LEU A 453 1.89 6.24 18.02
CA LEU A 453 2.86 6.41 19.11
C LEU A 453 2.64 7.68 19.96
N LEU A 454 2.32 8.80 19.30
CA LEU A 454 2.17 10.10 19.96
C LEU A 454 0.87 10.20 20.81
N ASP A 455 -0.06 9.28 20.61
CA ASP A 455 -1.39 9.27 21.25
C ASP A 455 -1.56 8.08 22.21
N ILE A 456 -0.93 6.94 21.92
CA ILE A 456 -0.98 5.73 22.76
C ILE A 456 -0.28 5.91 24.11
N SER A 457 0.60 6.89 24.22
CA SER A 457 1.44 7.12 25.40
C SER A 457 0.67 7.36 26.69
N ARG A 458 -0.63 7.70 26.63
CA ARG A 458 -1.48 7.82 27.83
C ARG A 458 -1.79 6.47 28.48
N SER A 459 -1.64 5.39 27.73
CA SER A 459 -1.94 4.02 28.12
C SER A 459 -0.70 3.22 28.49
N ILE A 460 0.49 3.81 28.38
CA ILE A 460 1.80 3.17 28.59
C ILE A 460 2.53 3.85 29.75
N SER A 461 3.32 3.10 30.52
CA SER A 461 4.14 3.65 31.61
C SER A 461 5.15 4.69 31.13
N ALA A 462 5.35 5.76 31.90
CA ALA A 462 6.38 6.76 31.66
C ALA A 462 7.82 6.18 31.71
N SER A 463 8.00 5.06 32.41
CA SER A 463 9.28 4.33 32.49
C SER A 463 9.57 3.45 31.26
N ALA A 464 8.66 3.39 30.29
CA ALA A 464 8.89 2.62 29.07
C ALA A 464 9.94 3.29 28.18
N CYS A 465 10.79 2.46 27.54
CA CYS A 465 11.74 2.90 26.53
C CYS A 465 11.05 2.96 25.16
N ILE A 466 11.01 4.13 24.53
CA ILE A 466 10.46 4.29 23.19
C ILE A 466 11.55 4.06 22.15
N VAL A 467 11.32 3.20 21.17
CA VAL A 467 12.19 2.99 20.02
C VAL A 467 11.43 3.35 18.74
N VAL A 468 11.91 4.35 18.01
CA VAL A 468 11.26 4.88 16.80
C VAL A 468 12.29 5.30 15.76
N GLY A 469 11.92 5.19 14.48
CA GLY A 469 12.75 5.68 13.39
C GLY A 469 12.93 7.20 13.47
N LEU A 470 14.17 7.67 13.29
CA LEU A 470 14.48 9.11 13.25
C LEU A 470 13.68 9.82 12.16
N ASP A 471 13.55 9.15 11.00
CA ASP A 471 12.92 9.67 9.80
C ASP A 471 11.39 9.77 9.92
N ASP A 472 10.79 9.04 10.88
CA ASP A 472 9.34 8.95 11.06
C ASP A 472 8.76 10.10 11.92
N LEU A 473 9.57 10.69 12.80
CA LEU A 473 9.09 11.64 13.82
C LEU A 473 8.40 12.88 13.22
N GLY A 474 9.01 13.47 12.20
CA GLY A 474 8.50 14.68 11.56
C GLY A 474 7.14 14.43 10.91
N ASP A 475 7.07 13.39 10.09
CA ASP A 475 5.86 12.99 9.37
C ASP A 475 4.72 12.61 10.33
N MET A 476 5.03 11.86 11.39
CA MET A 476 4.06 11.51 12.42
C MET A 476 3.45 12.74 13.08
N TRP A 477 4.26 13.75 13.39
CA TRP A 477 3.80 14.99 14.00
C TRP A 477 3.01 15.86 13.03
N GLU A 478 3.48 16.03 11.79
CA GLU A 478 2.76 16.79 10.77
C GLU A 478 1.37 16.21 10.51
N ARG A 479 1.22 14.88 10.47
CA ARG A 479 -0.08 14.21 10.29
C ARG A 479 -1.04 14.42 11.45
N ARG A 480 -0.52 14.58 12.68
CA ARG A 480 -1.32 14.87 13.87
C ARG A 480 -1.88 16.29 13.86
N GLN A 481 -1.25 17.20 13.12
CA GLN A 481 -1.59 18.61 13.20
C GLN A 481 -2.95 18.93 12.58
N PRO A 482 -3.81 19.70 13.29
CA PRO A 482 -5.13 20.07 12.81
C PRO A 482 -5.10 20.70 11.42
N ARG A 483 -5.96 20.21 10.53
CA ARG A 483 -6.11 20.70 9.16
C ARG A 483 -7.58 20.78 8.79
N LEU A 484 -8.12 22.00 8.79
CA LEU A 484 -9.52 22.29 8.50
C LEU A 484 -9.73 22.60 7.02
N ASN A 485 -10.59 21.82 6.35
CA ASN A 485 -11.08 22.14 5.02
C ASN A 485 -12.45 22.83 5.13
N LEU A 486 -12.48 24.14 4.86
CA LEU A 486 -13.69 24.94 5.02
C LEU A 486 -14.79 24.53 4.03
N GLY A 487 -14.43 24.16 2.80
CA GLY A 487 -15.37 23.65 1.80
C GLY A 487 -16.06 22.37 2.26
N ARG A 488 -15.30 21.40 2.80
CA ARG A 488 -15.86 20.14 3.30
C ARG A 488 -16.67 20.32 4.59
N LEU A 489 -16.28 21.25 5.46
CA LEU A 489 -17.09 21.63 6.62
C LEU A 489 -18.44 22.21 6.18
N LYS A 490 -18.43 23.12 5.18
CA LYS A 490 -19.66 23.69 4.60
C LYS A 490 -20.56 22.61 4.01
N GLU A 491 -20.02 21.71 3.18
CA GLU A 491 -20.76 20.59 2.60
C GLU A 491 -21.44 19.73 3.68
N ALA A 492 -20.73 19.42 4.78
CA ALA A 492 -21.28 18.65 5.88
C ALA A 492 -22.44 19.38 6.58
N LEU A 493 -22.34 20.70 6.76
CA LEU A 493 -23.41 21.52 7.33
C LEU A 493 -24.63 21.62 6.42
N GLU A 494 -24.43 21.86 5.12
CA GLU A 494 -25.52 21.94 4.13
C GLU A 494 -26.28 20.62 4.04
N ALA A 495 -25.57 19.51 4.08
CA ALA A 495 -26.16 18.19 4.01
C ALA A 495 -26.83 17.74 5.34
N LEU A 496 -26.74 18.56 6.40
CA LEU A 496 -27.52 18.47 7.65
C LEU A 496 -28.57 19.59 7.75
N ASP A 497 -28.85 20.30 6.65
CA ASP A 497 -29.72 21.47 6.57
C ASP A 497 -29.37 22.60 7.56
N CYS A 498 -28.12 22.67 8.01
CA CYS A 498 -27.60 23.69 8.92
C CYS A 498 -27.22 24.98 8.18
N ARG A 499 -28.18 25.57 7.44
CA ARG A 499 -27.95 26.67 6.47
C ARG A 499 -27.29 27.91 7.08
N ARG A 500 -27.63 28.26 8.33
CA ARG A 500 -27.03 29.41 9.03
C ARG A 500 -25.53 29.22 9.24
N CYS A 501 -25.12 28.05 9.74
CA CYS A 501 -23.72 27.71 9.96
C CYS A 501 -22.97 27.60 8.63
N ALA A 502 -23.57 26.97 7.62
CA ALA A 502 -23.00 26.91 6.27
C ALA A 502 -22.74 28.32 5.69
N GLY A 503 -23.68 29.25 5.84
CA GLY A 503 -23.52 30.64 5.41
C GLY A 503 -22.44 31.41 6.18
N LEU A 504 -22.21 31.08 7.46
CA LEU A 504 -21.09 31.64 8.22
C LEU A 504 -19.75 31.13 7.68
N VAL A 505 -19.63 29.82 7.41
CA VAL A 505 -18.42 29.23 6.82
C VAL A 505 -18.14 29.82 5.44
N ASP A 506 -19.17 30.03 4.62
CA ASP A 506 -19.03 30.63 3.28
C ASP A 506 -18.40 32.04 3.33
N ARG A 507 -18.78 32.86 4.32
CA ARG A 507 -18.13 34.16 4.57
C ARG A 507 -16.65 34.03 4.93
N VAL A 508 -16.30 33.03 5.74
CA VAL A 508 -14.89 32.74 6.09
C VAL A 508 -14.11 32.32 4.85
N ILE A 509 -14.68 31.47 3.99
CA ILE A 509 -14.07 31.06 2.72
C ILE A 509 -13.81 32.28 1.84
N TYR A 510 -14.81 33.16 1.65
CA TYR A 510 -14.67 34.35 0.82
C TYR A 510 -13.55 35.28 1.32
N LYS A 511 -13.52 35.57 2.63
CA LYS A 511 -12.45 36.38 3.24
C LYS A 511 -11.08 35.72 3.07
N SER A 512 -11.00 34.41 3.29
CA SER A 512 -9.77 33.63 3.17
C SER A 512 -9.20 33.66 1.75
N LEU A 513 -10.03 33.40 0.75
CA LEU A 513 -9.60 33.43 -0.66
C LEU A 513 -9.18 34.84 -1.10
N GLY A 514 -9.88 35.87 -0.61
CA GLY A 514 -9.51 37.27 -0.84
C GLY A 514 -8.14 37.61 -0.24
N ALA A 515 -7.87 37.17 1.00
CA ALA A 515 -6.58 37.38 1.66
C ALA A 515 -5.44 36.65 0.92
N LEU A 516 -5.67 35.43 0.44
CA LEU A 516 -4.65 34.62 -0.22
C LEU A 516 -4.10 35.25 -1.52
N GLY A 517 -4.92 36.01 -2.24
CA GLY A 517 -4.50 36.67 -3.48
C GLY A 517 -4.01 35.69 -4.54
N SER A 518 -2.73 35.77 -4.93
CA SER A 518 -2.07 34.79 -5.82
C SER A 518 -1.14 33.82 -5.09
N SER A 519 -0.89 34.02 -3.79
CA SER A 519 0.04 33.23 -2.99
C SER A 519 -0.43 31.78 -2.81
N PRO A 520 0.49 30.81 -2.69
CA PRO A 520 0.15 29.41 -2.42
C PRO A 520 -0.32 29.20 -0.98
N ASP A 521 0.30 29.88 -0.03
CA ASP A 521 -0.04 29.87 1.39
C ASP A 521 0.31 31.22 2.06
N MET A 522 -0.17 31.43 3.28
CA MET A 522 0.24 32.54 4.16
C MET A 522 -0.15 32.29 5.62
N VAL A 523 0.43 33.06 6.55
CA VAL A 523 -0.06 33.11 7.93
C VAL A 523 -1.48 33.67 7.94
N VAL A 524 -2.38 33.01 8.67
CA VAL A 524 -3.81 33.39 8.73
C VAL A 524 -3.95 34.75 9.43
N PRO A 525 -4.62 35.73 8.82
CA PRO A 525 -4.99 36.98 9.48
C PRO A 525 -5.92 36.79 10.69
N ASP A 526 -5.74 37.59 11.74
CA ASP A 526 -6.53 37.49 12.98
C ASP A 526 -8.04 37.61 12.74
N GLU A 527 -8.47 38.50 11.84
CA GLU A 527 -9.89 38.69 11.49
C GLU A 527 -10.55 37.39 10.95
N ILE A 528 -9.78 36.53 10.27
CA ILE A 528 -10.26 35.24 9.76
C ILE A 528 -10.37 34.24 10.92
N MET A 529 -9.41 34.24 11.84
CA MET A 529 -9.45 33.39 13.03
C MET A 529 -10.60 33.75 13.96
N GLU A 530 -10.89 35.05 14.15
CA GLU A 530 -12.05 35.52 14.91
C GLU A 530 -13.37 35.06 14.29
N ALA A 531 -13.49 35.17 12.95
CA ALA A 531 -14.66 34.72 12.22
C ALA A 531 -14.84 33.20 12.30
N LEU A 532 -13.75 32.43 12.23
CA LEU A 532 -13.77 30.98 12.43
C LEU A 532 -14.18 30.62 13.86
N GLY A 533 -13.69 31.37 14.86
CA GLY A 533 -14.10 31.19 16.25
C GLY A 533 -15.61 31.40 16.46
N ALA A 534 -16.22 32.34 15.71
CA ALA A 534 -17.68 32.52 15.71
C ALA A 534 -18.43 31.34 15.10
N VAL A 535 -17.95 30.76 14.00
CA VAL A 535 -18.49 29.51 13.43
C VAL A 535 -18.42 28.38 14.47
N GLY A 536 -17.28 28.21 15.13
CA GLY A 536 -17.08 27.18 16.13
C GLY A 536 -18.09 27.23 17.27
N ARG A 537 -18.40 28.43 17.77
CA ARG A 537 -19.42 28.60 18.83
C ARG A 537 -20.82 28.17 18.38
N GLU A 538 -21.20 28.45 17.14
CA GLU A 538 -22.52 28.09 16.61
C GLU A 538 -22.64 26.57 16.40
N ILE A 539 -21.61 25.95 15.81
CA ILE A 539 -21.63 24.50 15.53
C ILE A 539 -21.66 23.67 16.83
N ARG A 540 -20.97 24.11 17.90
CA ARG A 540 -21.00 23.46 19.21
C ARG A 540 -22.40 23.36 19.81
N LEU A 541 -23.30 24.29 19.47
CA LEU A 541 -24.69 24.25 19.93
C LEU A 541 -25.53 23.27 19.11
N VAL A 542 -25.20 23.07 17.83
CA VAL A 542 -25.98 22.26 16.89
C VAL A 542 -25.70 20.77 17.04
N ILE A 543 -24.45 20.36 17.27
CA ILE A 543 -24.07 18.94 17.34
C ILE A 543 -24.85 18.17 18.42
N PRO A 544 -24.98 18.66 19.66
CA PRO A 544 -25.77 17.96 20.69
C PRO A 544 -27.24 17.76 20.29
N ASP A 545 -27.87 18.77 19.67
CA ASP A 545 -29.26 18.68 19.22
C ASP A 545 -29.43 17.62 18.13
N LEU A 546 -28.49 17.56 17.17
CA LEU A 546 -28.48 16.53 16.12
C LEU A 546 -28.27 15.12 16.70
N ARG A 547 -27.36 14.98 17.67
CA ARG A 547 -27.11 13.72 18.37
C ARG A 547 -28.32 13.25 19.17
N GLN A 548 -28.99 14.18 19.86
CA GLN A 548 -30.19 13.88 20.63
C GLN A 548 -31.35 13.48 19.69
N GLY A 549 -31.56 14.22 18.60
CA GLY A 549 -32.55 13.87 17.58
C GLY A 549 -32.31 12.48 16.98
N LEU A 550 -31.06 12.11 16.72
CA LEU A 550 -30.71 10.76 16.25
C LEU A 550 -31.03 9.68 17.30
N ARG A 551 -30.74 9.94 18.58
CA ARG A 551 -31.05 9.03 19.69
C ARG A 551 -32.56 8.82 19.83
N ASP A 552 -33.34 9.89 19.73
CA ASP A 552 -34.80 9.84 19.84
C ASP A 552 -35.46 9.15 18.64
N ALA A 553 -34.83 9.18 17.46
CA ALA A 553 -35.33 8.54 16.24
C ALA A 553 -35.09 7.01 16.20
N ILE A 554 -34.21 6.48 17.05
CA ILE A 554 -33.79 5.07 17.01
C ILE A 554 -34.21 4.37 18.31
N ASP A 555 -35.45 3.87 18.33
CA ASP A 555 -36.03 3.17 19.49
C ASP A 555 -35.14 2.06 20.09
N PRO A 556 -34.45 1.18 19.31
CA PRO A 556 -33.64 0.10 19.89
C PRO A 556 -32.40 0.53 20.68
N VAL A 557 -31.98 1.80 20.58
CA VAL A 557 -30.77 2.32 21.24
C VAL A 557 -31.02 3.53 22.13
N ARG A 558 -32.28 3.97 22.24
CA ARG A 558 -32.69 5.09 23.09
C ARG A 558 -32.21 4.93 24.54
N GLU A 559 -32.31 3.71 25.08
CA GLU A 559 -31.92 3.37 26.46
C GLU A 559 -30.44 2.95 26.61
N LEU A 560 -29.66 2.94 25.52
CA LEU A 560 -28.27 2.50 25.60
C LEU A 560 -27.34 3.62 26.09
N PRO A 561 -26.33 3.29 26.92
CA PRO A 561 -25.42 4.26 27.56
C PRO A 561 -24.38 4.86 26.60
N PHE A 562 -24.52 4.68 25.29
CA PHE A 562 -23.58 5.16 24.27
C PHE A 562 -24.34 5.81 23.11
N ASP A 563 -23.64 6.61 22.30
CA ASP A 563 -24.24 7.22 21.12
C ASP A 563 -24.38 6.23 19.98
N PRO A 564 -25.54 6.22 19.28
CA PRO A 564 -25.73 5.35 18.14
C PRO A 564 -24.66 5.58 17.06
N PRO A 565 -24.21 4.52 16.36
CA PRO A 565 -23.37 4.67 15.17
C PRO A 565 -24.14 5.48 14.11
N VAL A 566 -23.46 6.47 13.54
CA VAL A 566 -24.03 7.47 12.63
C VAL A 566 -23.81 7.00 11.20
N LEU A 567 -24.39 5.85 10.85
CA LEU A 567 -24.08 5.12 9.62
C LEU A 567 -24.15 6.01 8.38
N GLY A 568 -22.99 6.36 7.82
CA GLY A 568 -22.90 7.01 6.52
C GLY A 568 -23.49 8.42 6.44
N MET A 569 -23.67 9.13 7.57
CA MET A 569 -24.31 10.45 7.59
C MET A 569 -23.34 11.61 7.83
N ASN A 570 -23.72 12.78 7.31
CA ASN A 570 -23.00 14.05 7.38
C ASN A 570 -22.62 14.51 8.80
N LEU A 571 -23.28 13.99 9.84
CA LEU A 571 -23.00 14.32 11.24
C LEU A 571 -21.61 13.85 11.69
N GLY A 572 -21.17 12.63 11.32
CA GLY A 572 -19.81 12.19 11.63
C GLY A 572 -18.75 13.03 10.90
N ARG A 573 -19.05 13.49 9.67
CA ARG A 573 -18.18 14.43 8.93
C ARG A 573 -18.15 15.79 9.63
N LEU A 574 -19.29 16.28 10.10
CA LEU A 574 -19.39 17.54 10.84
C LEU A 574 -18.57 17.49 12.13
N GLU A 575 -18.69 16.42 12.92
CA GLU A 575 -17.92 16.24 14.16
C GLU A 575 -16.43 16.21 13.89
N TYR A 576 -15.99 15.44 12.87
CA TYR A 576 -14.59 15.43 12.46
C TYR A 576 -14.08 16.83 12.09
N TRP A 577 -14.81 17.56 11.24
CA TRP A 577 -14.40 18.92 10.86
C TRP A 577 -14.47 19.91 12.02
N THR A 578 -15.36 19.68 12.98
CA THR A 578 -15.44 20.49 14.20
C THR A 578 -14.21 20.26 15.07
N GLU A 579 -13.79 19.01 15.26
CA GLU A 579 -12.54 18.68 15.95
C GLU A 579 -11.32 19.34 15.26
N GLN A 580 -11.24 19.26 13.92
CA GLN A 580 -10.17 19.93 13.17
C GLN A 580 -10.21 21.46 13.35
N MET A 581 -11.40 22.06 13.36
CA MET A 581 -11.58 23.49 13.59
C MET A 581 -11.17 23.89 15.00
N GLU A 582 -11.55 23.13 16.02
CA GLU A 582 -11.14 23.37 17.40
C GLU A 582 -9.64 23.26 17.58
N GLY A 583 -9.01 22.26 16.95
CA GLY A 583 -7.56 22.12 16.94
C GLY A 583 -6.84 23.29 16.26
N VAL A 584 -7.42 23.86 15.21
CA VAL A 584 -6.90 25.08 14.54
C VAL A 584 -7.09 26.32 15.43
N LEU A 585 -8.22 26.43 16.12
CA LEU A 585 -8.53 27.55 17.03
C LEU A 585 -7.73 27.50 18.33
N ALA A 586 -7.27 26.32 18.74
CA ALA A 586 -6.45 26.16 19.93
C ALA A 586 -5.18 27.03 19.85
N GLU A 587 -4.80 27.62 20.98
CA GLU A 587 -3.54 28.34 21.12
C GLU A 587 -2.45 27.38 21.60
N ASP A 588 -1.26 27.50 21.01
CA ASP A 588 -0.01 26.97 21.55
C ASP A 588 1.08 27.99 21.23
N GLY A 589 2.09 28.09 22.07
CA GLY A 589 3.17 29.05 21.87
C GLY A 589 4.15 28.67 20.76
N SER A 590 3.96 27.52 20.08
CA SER A 590 4.96 26.91 19.19
C SER A 590 4.49 26.66 17.75
N SER A 591 3.20 26.80 17.45
CA SER A 591 2.69 26.61 16.08
C SER A 591 2.27 27.93 15.43
N ILE A 592 2.21 27.88 14.10
CA ILE A 592 1.65 28.93 13.26
C ILE A 592 0.39 28.41 12.57
N ARG A 593 -0.57 29.32 12.34
CA ARG A 593 -1.77 29.01 11.56
C ARG A 593 -1.55 29.46 10.14
N LEU A 594 -1.63 28.52 9.20
CA LEU A 594 -1.46 28.76 7.77
C LEU A 594 -2.78 28.63 7.05
N LEU A 595 -3.03 29.58 6.17
CA LEU A 595 -4.06 29.51 5.17
C LEU A 595 -3.41 28.98 3.88
N GLU A 596 -3.87 27.83 3.41
CA GLU A 596 -3.36 27.14 2.22
C GLU A 596 -4.37 27.26 1.06
N ARG A 597 -3.87 27.42 -0.16
CA ARG A 597 -4.66 27.21 -1.38
C ARG A 597 -4.90 25.72 -1.53
N GLY A 598 -6.10 25.24 -1.22
CA GLY A 598 -6.46 23.84 -1.45
C GLY A 598 -6.38 23.47 -2.93
N TYR A 599 -6.14 22.18 -3.21
CA TYR A 599 -6.16 21.61 -4.56
C TYR A 599 -7.56 21.11 -4.92
N GLY A 600 -7.95 21.22 -6.20
CA GLY A 600 -9.26 20.77 -6.70
C GLY A 600 -10.42 21.55 -6.09
N ASP A 601 -11.44 20.85 -5.60
CA ASP A 601 -12.65 21.43 -4.99
C ASP A 601 -12.43 22.03 -3.58
N SER A 602 -11.23 21.85 -3.00
CA SER A 602 -10.93 22.33 -1.65
C SER A 602 -10.72 23.84 -1.63
N ARG A 603 -11.75 24.61 -1.24
CA ARG A 603 -11.66 26.08 -1.09
C ARG A 603 -11.31 26.46 0.34
N GLY A 604 -10.17 27.13 0.51
CA GLY A 604 -9.70 27.67 1.80
C GLY A 604 -9.41 26.56 2.81
N VAL A 605 -8.15 26.21 2.97
CA VAL A 605 -7.72 25.28 4.02
C VAL A 605 -6.99 26.06 5.09
N ILE A 606 -7.40 25.89 6.34
CA ILE A 606 -6.67 26.46 7.48
C ILE A 606 -6.00 25.31 8.22
N ALA A 607 -4.70 25.40 8.38
CA ALA A 607 -3.91 24.37 9.00
C ALA A 607 -3.04 24.94 10.10
N ARG A 608 -2.90 24.18 11.18
CA ARG A 608 -1.91 24.47 12.21
C ARG A 608 -0.61 23.76 11.84
N ARG A 609 0.52 24.46 11.87
CA ARG A 609 1.84 23.92 11.53
C ARG A 609 2.89 24.33 12.53
N THR A 610 3.77 23.41 12.89
CA THR A 610 4.99 23.76 13.62
C THR A 610 6.13 23.94 12.64
N VAL A 611 7.06 24.86 12.95
CA VAL A 611 8.21 25.11 12.08
C VAL A 611 9.10 23.87 12.02
N TRP A 612 9.34 23.19 13.15
CA TRP A 612 10.18 21.98 13.22
C TRP A 612 9.42 20.80 13.84
N PRO A 613 8.61 20.07 13.06
CA PRO A 613 7.75 18.98 13.54
C PRO A 613 8.49 17.89 14.32
N ALA A 614 9.65 17.43 13.83
CA ALA A 614 10.41 16.39 14.50
C ALA A 614 10.97 16.82 15.86
N ILE A 615 11.32 18.11 16.03
CA ILE A 615 11.75 18.65 17.33
C ILE A 615 10.59 18.59 18.32
N GLU A 616 9.42 19.09 17.91
CA GLU A 616 8.21 19.08 18.74
C GLU A 616 7.77 17.67 19.10
N ALA A 617 7.84 16.73 18.15
CA ALA A 617 7.56 15.32 18.38
C ALA A 617 8.48 14.72 19.43
N LYS A 618 9.79 14.96 19.30
CA LYS A 618 10.79 14.49 20.26
C LYS A 618 10.58 15.11 21.64
N HIS A 619 10.28 16.41 21.72
CA HIS A 619 9.99 17.08 22.99
C HIS A 619 8.73 16.54 23.66
N GLU A 620 7.67 16.24 22.89
CA GLU A 620 6.47 15.58 23.42
C GLU A 620 6.79 14.20 23.97
N LEU A 621 7.56 13.38 23.24
CA LEU A 621 7.97 12.06 23.71
C LEU A 621 8.86 12.15 24.96
N GLY A 622 9.86 13.04 24.96
CA GLY A 622 10.77 13.23 26.10
C GLY A 622 10.11 13.84 27.34
N ARG A 623 8.99 14.56 27.20
CA ARG A 623 8.17 14.99 28.34
C ARG A 623 7.39 13.85 28.98
N ARG A 624 7.05 12.81 28.20
CA ARG A 624 6.19 11.70 28.65
C ARG A 624 6.98 10.47 29.05
N PHE A 625 8.12 10.23 28.42
CA PHE A 625 8.91 9.02 28.60
C PHE A 625 10.34 9.35 29.01
N GLU A 626 10.88 8.57 29.93
CA GLU A 626 12.23 8.76 30.45
C GLU A 626 13.30 8.46 29.40
N THR A 627 13.05 7.50 28.51
CA THR A 627 14.01 7.07 27.49
C THR A 627 13.36 7.03 26.10
N VAL A 628 13.98 7.74 25.15
CA VAL A 628 13.56 7.76 23.75
C VAL A 628 14.78 7.43 22.89
N VAL A 629 14.73 6.37 22.11
CA VAL A 629 15.79 5.92 21.22
C VAL A 629 15.35 6.16 19.78
N LEU A 630 16.06 7.05 19.10
CA LEU A 630 15.85 7.43 17.72
C LEU A 630 16.87 6.71 16.84
N VAL A 631 16.37 5.91 15.92
CA VAL A 631 17.19 4.96 15.16
C VAL A 631 17.15 5.31 13.67
N SER A 632 18.31 5.39 13.03
CA SER A 632 18.43 5.51 11.57
C SER A 632 19.80 5.02 11.12
N ALA A 633 19.91 4.44 9.93
CA ALA A 633 21.20 4.07 9.34
C ALA A 633 22.09 5.30 9.04
N TYR A 634 21.52 6.50 9.11
CA TYR A 634 22.12 7.74 8.67
C TYR A 634 22.16 8.83 9.74
N ALA A 635 21.96 8.48 11.02
CA ALA A 635 21.97 9.46 12.10
C ALA A 635 23.30 10.26 12.12
N SER A 636 24.43 9.63 11.82
CA SER A 636 25.72 10.30 11.65
C SER A 636 25.76 11.31 10.52
N PHE A 637 25.23 10.96 9.34
CA PHE A 637 25.16 11.90 8.23
C PHE A 637 24.30 13.12 8.61
N VAL A 638 23.10 12.86 9.15
CA VAL A 638 22.19 13.91 9.64
C VAL A 638 22.87 14.79 10.68
N SER A 639 23.67 14.21 11.58
CA SER A 639 24.33 14.93 12.67
C SER A 639 25.35 15.97 12.19
N GLY A 640 25.91 15.79 10.99
CA GLY A 640 26.92 16.67 10.42
C GLY A 640 26.39 18.03 9.96
N PHE A 641 25.07 18.17 9.79
CA PHE A 641 24.46 19.34 9.14
C PHE A 641 23.37 19.95 10.01
N GLN A 642 23.33 21.27 10.16
CA GLN A 642 22.44 21.89 11.14
C GLN A 642 20.97 21.91 10.70
N GLY A 643 20.72 22.10 9.41
CA GLY A 643 19.39 22.01 8.83
C GLY A 643 18.84 20.61 8.94
N LEU A 644 19.63 19.60 8.53
CA LEU A 644 19.22 18.20 8.66
C LEU A 644 18.94 17.83 10.10
N ARG A 645 19.84 18.16 11.04
CA ARG A 645 19.62 17.96 12.48
C ARG A 645 18.24 18.43 12.91
N ARG A 646 17.86 19.66 12.58
CA ARG A 646 16.55 20.21 12.96
C ARG A 646 15.38 19.55 12.23
N MET A 647 15.51 19.20 10.95
CA MET A 647 14.46 18.48 10.21
C MET A 647 14.14 17.12 10.83
N TYR A 648 15.16 16.45 11.38
CA TYR A 648 15.05 15.13 11.98
C TYR A 648 14.98 15.16 13.52
N GLY A 649 14.80 16.33 14.14
CA GLY A 649 14.60 16.45 15.58
C GLY A 649 15.88 16.38 16.42
N MET A 650 17.06 16.35 15.81
CA MET A 650 18.35 16.41 16.49
C MET A 650 18.70 17.86 16.88
N GLU A 651 18.96 18.10 18.16
CA GLU A 651 19.31 19.42 18.69
C GLU A 651 20.83 19.54 18.93
N PRO A 652 21.37 20.77 19.08
CA PRO A 652 22.77 20.96 19.44
C PRO A 652 23.16 20.16 20.69
N GLY A 653 24.23 19.37 20.61
CA GLY A 653 24.67 18.48 21.70
C GLY A 653 24.10 17.07 21.66
N GLY A 654 23.18 16.75 20.73
CA GLY A 654 22.76 15.37 20.48
C GLY A 654 23.94 14.52 19.99
N LEU A 655 24.30 13.49 20.75
CA LEU A 655 25.37 12.55 20.40
C LEU A 655 24.79 11.35 19.67
N VAL A 656 25.41 10.99 18.54
CA VAL A 656 25.11 9.75 17.82
C VAL A 656 25.94 8.63 18.42
N ARG A 657 25.29 7.50 18.71
CA ARG A 657 25.94 6.25 19.12
C ARG A 657 25.99 5.28 17.95
N HIS A 658 27.10 4.57 17.83
CA HIS A 658 27.29 3.58 16.78
C HIS A 658 27.00 2.19 17.31
N ALA A 659 26.07 1.47 16.66
CA ALA A 659 25.83 0.08 16.97
C ALA A 659 27.00 -0.77 16.48
N GLY A 660 27.76 -1.40 17.40
CA GLY A 660 28.66 -2.52 17.07
C GLY A 660 30.16 -2.25 16.96
N THR A 661 30.64 -0.99 16.94
CA THR A 661 32.08 -0.69 17.07
C THR A 661 32.24 0.68 17.73
N GLY A 662 33.04 0.77 18.80
CA GLY A 662 33.28 1.99 19.58
C GLY A 662 34.03 3.12 18.87
N GLU A 663 33.94 3.22 17.54
CA GLU A 663 34.48 4.33 16.78
C GLU A 663 33.40 5.00 15.94
N PRO A 664 33.43 6.34 15.85
CA PRO A 664 32.58 7.06 14.94
C PRO A 664 32.92 6.73 13.51
N LYS A 665 31.99 6.11 12.79
CA LYS A 665 31.98 6.16 11.34
C LYS A 665 31.66 7.60 10.97
N THR A 666 32.71 8.40 10.81
CA THR A 666 32.59 9.73 10.20
C THR A 666 31.82 9.58 8.88
N ALA A 667 30.98 10.57 8.57
CA ALA A 667 30.40 10.70 7.24
C ALA A 667 31.56 10.66 6.21
N GLY A 668 31.71 9.52 5.51
CA GLY A 668 32.81 9.24 4.60
C GLY A 668 33.67 8.01 4.90
N ALA A 669 33.46 7.28 6.01
CA ALA A 669 34.26 6.10 6.36
C ALA A 669 33.41 4.86 6.68
N SER A 670 32.59 4.43 5.71
CA SER A 670 32.08 3.07 5.67
C SER A 670 32.27 2.54 4.26
N GLY A 671 33.22 1.60 4.10
CA GLY A 671 33.52 0.77 2.93
C GLY A 671 33.21 1.38 1.56
N GLU A 672 34.26 1.68 0.78
CA GLU A 672 34.17 2.05 -0.64
C GLU A 672 32.87 1.56 -1.28
N ASN A 673 31.94 2.48 -1.53
CA ASN A 673 30.64 2.14 -2.08
C ASN A 673 30.83 1.76 -3.56
N ARG A 674 31.36 0.55 -3.79
CA ARG A 674 31.78 0.03 -5.11
C ARG A 674 30.59 -0.34 -6.01
N GLY A 675 29.36 -0.24 -5.51
CA GLY A 675 28.15 -0.59 -6.25
C GLY A 675 27.67 0.50 -7.19
N ALA A 676 27.85 1.78 -6.86
CA ALA A 676 27.30 2.88 -7.66
C ALA A 676 28.36 3.64 -8.47
N LEU A 677 28.06 3.92 -9.74
CA LEU A 677 28.81 4.88 -10.57
C LEU A 677 27.93 6.10 -10.85
N LEU A 678 28.37 7.26 -10.36
CA LEU A 678 27.68 8.54 -10.54
C LEU A 678 28.25 9.25 -11.77
N ILE A 679 27.40 9.58 -12.74
CA ILE A 679 27.80 10.09 -14.05
C ILE A 679 27.17 11.46 -14.25
N SER A 680 27.95 12.52 -14.04
CA SER A 680 27.54 13.88 -14.39
C SER A 680 27.72 14.08 -15.89
N VAL A 681 26.61 14.33 -16.60
CA VAL A 681 26.63 14.45 -18.06
C VAL A 681 26.84 15.91 -18.45
N ASP A 682 27.99 16.19 -19.07
CA ASP A 682 28.33 17.53 -19.55
C ASP A 682 27.67 17.82 -20.90
N LYS A 683 26.59 18.61 -20.86
CA LYS A 683 25.86 19.08 -22.05
C LYS A 683 26.22 20.52 -22.44
N GLY A 684 27.24 21.11 -21.81
CA GLY A 684 27.66 22.49 -22.08
C GLY A 684 26.87 23.54 -21.30
N GLN A 685 26.41 24.59 -22.00
CA GLN A 685 25.93 25.85 -21.41
C GLN A 685 24.55 25.75 -20.73
N LYS A 686 24.11 26.86 -20.10
CA LYS A 686 22.76 27.00 -19.52
C LYS A 686 21.69 26.82 -20.61
N MET A 687 20.81 25.85 -20.40
CA MET A 687 19.66 25.57 -21.25
C MET A 687 18.38 26.18 -20.66
N SER A 688 17.47 26.60 -21.54
CA SER A 688 16.07 26.85 -21.19
C SER A 688 15.36 25.56 -20.77
N HIS A 689 14.16 25.68 -20.20
CA HIS A 689 13.38 24.51 -19.80
C HIS A 689 13.06 23.57 -20.97
N SER A 690 12.71 24.14 -22.14
CA SER A 690 12.37 23.37 -23.34
C SER A 690 13.59 22.67 -23.94
N GLU A 691 14.72 23.38 -24.07
CA GLU A 691 15.99 22.79 -24.55
C GLU A 691 16.48 21.67 -23.63
N HIS A 692 16.34 21.86 -22.31
CA HIS A 692 16.68 20.83 -21.33
C HIS A 692 15.81 19.59 -21.48
N LEU A 693 14.49 19.74 -21.64
CA LEU A 693 13.56 18.63 -21.83
C LEU A 693 13.87 17.84 -23.10
N GLU A 694 14.08 18.53 -24.23
CA GLU A 694 14.45 17.92 -25.51
C GLU A 694 15.76 17.16 -25.38
N SER A 695 16.77 17.77 -24.75
CA SER A 695 18.06 17.14 -24.52
C SER A 695 17.98 15.91 -23.63
N VAL A 696 17.16 15.93 -22.57
CA VAL A 696 16.89 14.76 -21.72
C VAL A 696 16.19 13.66 -22.52
N GLY A 697 15.22 14.03 -23.36
CA GLY A 697 14.51 13.09 -24.23
C GLY A 697 15.43 12.41 -25.26
N GLU A 698 16.34 13.15 -25.89
CA GLU A 698 17.37 12.57 -26.77
C GLU A 698 18.30 11.63 -26.01
N PHE A 699 18.76 12.04 -24.83
CA PHE A 699 19.63 11.20 -24.00
C PHE A 699 18.96 9.88 -23.59
N LEU A 700 17.69 9.92 -23.16
CA LEU A 700 16.95 8.71 -22.81
C LEU A 700 16.71 7.81 -24.02
N ARG A 701 16.45 8.38 -25.21
CA ARG A 701 16.30 7.59 -26.44
C ARG A 701 17.58 6.83 -26.77
N GLN A 702 18.73 7.49 -26.72
CA GLN A 702 20.03 6.84 -26.97
C GLN A 702 20.37 5.81 -25.89
N LEU A 703 20.21 6.16 -24.62
CA LEU A 703 20.50 5.25 -23.50
C LEU A 703 19.64 3.98 -23.55
N ALA A 704 18.35 4.10 -23.91
CA ALA A 704 17.45 2.97 -24.01
C ALA A 704 17.77 2.05 -25.21
N LEU A 705 18.31 2.59 -26.30
CA LEU A 705 18.75 1.79 -27.45
C LEU A 705 20.08 1.06 -27.22
N GLU A 706 20.96 1.62 -26.39
CA GLU A 706 22.29 1.05 -26.11
C GLU A 706 22.30 0.16 -24.86
N SER A 707 21.26 0.21 -24.04
CA SER A 707 21.12 -0.57 -22.80
C SER A 707 20.21 -1.77 -23.01
N ASN A 708 20.57 -2.92 -22.45
CA ASN A 708 19.67 -4.07 -22.29
C ASN A 708 18.98 -4.10 -20.91
N ASP A 709 19.31 -3.15 -20.02
CA ASP A 709 18.71 -2.99 -18.70
C ASP A 709 17.57 -1.97 -18.75
N ASN A 710 16.56 -2.20 -17.91
CA ASN A 710 15.44 -1.28 -17.72
C ASN A 710 15.88 0.02 -17.04
N ILE A 711 15.29 1.13 -17.49
CA ILE A 711 15.69 2.47 -17.08
C ILE A 711 14.60 3.07 -16.20
N LEU A 712 15.02 3.60 -15.06
CA LEU A 712 14.18 4.45 -14.23
C LEU A 712 14.62 5.91 -14.32
N CYS A 713 13.71 6.79 -14.70
CA CYS A 713 13.93 8.23 -14.73
C CYS A 713 13.14 8.94 -13.61
N LEU A 714 13.85 9.45 -12.60
CA LEU A 714 13.25 10.15 -11.45
C LEU A 714 13.08 11.64 -11.73
N CYS A 715 11.92 11.99 -12.26
CA CYS A 715 11.55 13.33 -12.68
C CYS A 715 11.17 14.25 -11.51
N PRO A 716 11.36 15.57 -11.65
CA PRO A 716 11.09 16.52 -10.57
C PRO A 716 9.60 16.81 -10.31
N SER A 717 8.71 16.54 -11.28
CA SER A 717 7.27 16.77 -11.13
C SER A 717 6.44 15.97 -12.13
N TYR A 718 5.15 15.77 -11.84
CA TYR A 718 4.19 15.16 -12.79
C TYR A 718 4.06 15.95 -14.09
N SER A 719 4.16 17.28 -14.04
CA SER A 719 4.17 18.10 -15.26
C SER A 719 5.37 17.77 -16.15
N TYR A 720 6.55 17.63 -15.54
CA TYR A 720 7.77 17.22 -16.25
C TYR A 720 7.64 15.81 -16.84
N ILE A 721 7.09 14.85 -16.07
CA ILE A 721 6.83 13.48 -16.54
C ILE A 721 5.94 13.50 -17.79
N ARG A 722 4.82 14.22 -17.75
CA ARG A 722 3.88 14.30 -18.89
C ARG A 722 4.55 14.86 -20.14
N GLN A 723 5.31 15.95 -19.98
CA GLN A 723 6.02 16.57 -21.10
C GLN A 723 7.10 15.64 -21.67
N LEU A 724 7.88 14.98 -20.81
CA LEU A 724 8.93 14.05 -21.23
C LEU A 724 8.34 12.80 -21.91
N ASN A 725 7.28 12.23 -21.36
CA ASN A 725 6.56 11.09 -21.94
C ASN A 725 6.11 11.41 -23.38
N ALA A 726 5.46 12.57 -23.57
CA ALA A 726 5.03 13.01 -24.89
C ALA A 726 6.18 13.14 -25.90
N CYS A 727 7.40 13.41 -25.45
CA CYS A 727 8.59 13.52 -26.32
C CYS A 727 9.22 12.16 -26.70
N ILE A 728 9.08 11.12 -25.86
CA ILE A 728 9.87 9.88 -26.04
C ILE A 728 9.03 8.64 -26.37
N SER A 729 7.76 8.56 -25.94
CA SER A 729 6.98 7.31 -26.02
C SER A 729 6.81 6.80 -27.44
N ALA A 730 6.35 7.63 -28.38
CA ALA A 730 6.10 7.19 -29.75
C ALA A 730 7.35 6.65 -30.45
N PHE A 731 8.51 7.27 -30.20
CA PHE A 731 9.77 6.83 -30.76
C PHE A 731 10.22 5.50 -30.14
N LEU A 732 10.26 5.41 -28.80
CA LEU A 732 10.74 4.21 -28.11
C LEU A 732 9.83 3.00 -28.37
N GLU A 733 8.51 3.21 -28.37
CA GLU A 733 7.55 2.14 -28.67
C GLU A 733 7.69 1.64 -30.11
N SER A 734 8.04 2.51 -31.07
CA SER A 734 8.36 2.08 -32.45
C SER A 734 9.60 1.20 -32.56
N GLN A 735 10.49 1.27 -31.56
CA GLN A 735 11.70 0.46 -31.43
C GLN A 735 11.48 -0.76 -30.52
N GLY A 736 10.25 -1.02 -30.07
CA GLY A 736 9.91 -2.15 -29.19
C GLY A 736 10.13 -1.90 -27.70
N ILE A 737 10.49 -0.68 -27.29
CA ILE A 737 10.77 -0.30 -25.91
C ILE A 737 9.52 0.38 -25.31
N ALA A 738 8.93 -0.18 -24.24
CA ALA A 738 7.76 0.42 -23.62
C ALA A 738 8.13 1.59 -22.71
N VAL A 739 7.29 2.63 -22.69
CA VAL A 739 7.46 3.80 -21.81
C VAL A 739 6.27 3.92 -20.87
N PHE A 740 6.47 3.69 -19.59
CA PHE A 740 5.41 3.88 -18.59
C PHE A 740 5.66 5.11 -17.73
N ALA A 741 4.64 5.95 -17.55
CA ALA A 741 4.77 7.25 -16.91
C ALA A 741 3.78 7.44 -15.74
N GLN A 742 4.33 7.75 -14.57
CA GLN A 742 3.54 8.03 -13.37
C GLN A 742 2.69 9.29 -13.54
N GLY A 743 1.40 9.20 -13.21
CA GLY A 743 0.41 10.25 -13.43
C GLY A 743 -0.09 10.36 -14.87
N VAL A 744 0.33 9.44 -15.76
CA VAL A 744 -0.24 9.25 -17.10
C VAL A 744 -0.84 7.86 -17.22
N ASP A 745 -0.02 6.82 -17.02
CA ASP A 745 -0.40 5.42 -17.17
C ASP A 745 -0.87 4.79 -15.85
N GLY A 746 -0.69 5.50 -14.73
CA GLY A 746 -1.10 5.02 -13.42
C GLY A 746 -0.45 5.77 -12.27
N GLY A 747 -0.71 5.27 -11.06
CA GLY A 747 -0.09 5.76 -9.82
C GLY A 747 1.32 5.17 -9.60
N PRO A 748 1.75 4.99 -8.34
CA PRO A 748 3.07 4.43 -8.01
C PRO A 748 3.36 3.03 -8.57
N ARG A 749 2.33 2.21 -8.81
CA ARG A 749 2.47 0.84 -9.35
C ARG A 749 3.01 0.76 -10.78
N VAL A 750 3.12 1.88 -11.47
CA VAL A 750 3.79 1.95 -12.77
C VAL A 750 5.24 1.43 -12.73
N LEU A 751 5.84 1.41 -11.54
CA LEU A 751 7.15 0.84 -11.27
C LEU A 751 7.20 -0.69 -11.40
N GLU A 752 6.08 -1.40 -11.29
CA GLU A 752 6.02 -2.87 -11.45
C GLU A 752 6.51 -3.29 -12.85
N HIS A 753 6.30 -2.43 -13.86
CA HIS A 753 6.78 -2.64 -15.23
C HIS A 753 8.31 -2.60 -15.37
N LEU A 754 9.07 -2.18 -14.34
CA LEU A 754 10.53 -2.36 -14.33
C LEU A 754 10.96 -3.82 -14.34
N ALA A 755 10.04 -4.76 -14.11
CA ALA A 755 10.29 -6.19 -14.29
C ALA A 755 10.21 -6.65 -15.76
N GLU A 756 9.53 -5.89 -16.63
CA GLU A 756 9.39 -6.23 -18.04
C GLU A 756 10.64 -5.80 -18.82
N PRO A 757 11.20 -6.64 -19.70
CA PRO A 757 12.36 -6.26 -20.51
C PRO A 757 12.04 -5.06 -21.41
N ASP A 758 13.10 -4.34 -21.80
CA ASP A 758 13.02 -3.20 -22.73
C ASP A 758 12.01 -2.15 -22.26
N THR A 759 12.17 -1.67 -21.03
CA THR A 759 11.22 -0.75 -20.39
C THR A 759 11.90 0.49 -19.84
N VAL A 760 11.29 1.64 -20.09
CA VAL A 760 11.60 2.93 -19.47
C VAL A 760 10.45 3.36 -18.58
N VAL A 761 10.71 3.56 -17.29
CA VAL A 761 9.70 4.08 -16.36
C VAL A 761 10.05 5.51 -15.96
N LEU A 762 9.09 6.42 -16.14
CA LEU A 762 9.16 7.80 -15.70
C LEU A 762 8.38 7.95 -14.40
N ALA A 763 9.08 8.17 -13.29
CA ALA A 763 8.47 8.31 -11.98
C ALA A 763 8.88 9.63 -11.33
N ARG A 764 8.10 10.10 -10.35
CA ARG A 764 8.48 11.26 -9.57
C ARG A 764 9.61 10.88 -8.61
N PHE A 765 10.57 11.77 -8.40
CA PHE A 765 11.59 11.60 -7.36
C PHE A 765 10.96 11.43 -5.97
N GLY A 766 11.52 10.52 -5.16
CA GLY A 766 11.02 10.17 -3.83
C GLY A 766 9.92 9.10 -3.84
N VAL A 767 9.74 8.37 -4.94
CA VAL A 767 8.86 7.19 -5.00
C VAL A 767 9.52 6.00 -4.29
N ASP A 768 8.69 5.20 -3.62
CA ASP A 768 9.15 3.98 -2.94
C ASP A 768 9.41 2.84 -3.94
N ILE A 769 10.71 2.57 -4.14
CA ILE A 769 11.33 1.43 -4.85
C ILE A 769 10.68 0.10 -4.56
N GLU A 770 10.91 -0.25 -3.30
CA GLU A 770 10.94 -1.60 -2.78
C GLU A 770 9.53 -2.11 -2.56
N ALA A 771 8.61 -1.19 -2.23
CA ALA A 771 7.20 -1.53 -2.09
C ALA A 771 6.47 -1.72 -3.43
N ASN A 772 6.99 -1.16 -4.54
CA ASN A 772 6.26 -1.08 -5.81
C ASN A 772 6.93 -1.79 -6.99
N SER A 773 8.12 -2.40 -6.81
CA SER A 773 8.76 -3.19 -7.86
C SER A 773 9.32 -4.50 -7.32
N GLN A 774 9.11 -5.58 -8.08
CA GLN A 774 9.72 -6.88 -7.80
C GLN A 774 11.18 -6.95 -8.24
N ILE A 775 11.56 -6.15 -9.25
CA ILE A 775 12.91 -6.10 -9.82
C ILE A 775 13.48 -4.69 -9.64
N MET A 776 14.66 -4.62 -9.05
CA MET A 776 15.34 -3.34 -8.81
C MET A 776 16.07 -2.87 -10.07
N PRO A 777 15.85 -1.62 -10.53
CA PRO A 777 16.51 -1.10 -11.72
C PRO A 777 18.01 -0.94 -11.47
N ARG A 778 18.82 -1.17 -12.52
CA ARG A 778 20.27 -0.95 -12.46
C ARG A 778 20.69 0.39 -13.06
N ILE A 779 19.81 1.02 -13.84
CA ILE A 779 20.05 2.31 -14.46
C ILE A 779 19.06 3.34 -13.92
N LEU A 780 19.62 4.41 -13.34
CA LEU A 780 18.89 5.53 -12.79
C LEU A 780 19.22 6.81 -13.54
N VAL A 781 18.22 7.59 -13.93
CA VAL A 781 18.39 8.89 -14.58
C VAL A 781 17.73 9.98 -13.74
N ILE A 782 18.52 10.98 -13.35
CA ILE A 782 18.07 12.19 -12.66
C ILE A 782 18.13 13.37 -13.63
N PRO A 783 17.03 13.71 -14.30
CA PRO A 783 17.01 14.77 -15.31
C PRO A 783 17.25 16.16 -14.69
N LYS A 784 16.78 16.38 -13.47
CA LYS A 784 16.91 17.66 -12.75
C LYS A 784 16.79 17.40 -11.25
N VAL A 785 17.57 18.10 -10.44
CA VAL A 785 17.47 18.00 -8.98
C VAL A 785 16.15 18.63 -8.52
N PRO A 786 15.26 17.89 -7.84
CA PRO A 786 13.95 18.39 -7.43
C PRO A 786 14.06 19.20 -6.14
N PHE A 787 13.72 20.48 -6.21
CA PHE A 787 13.50 21.30 -5.02
C PHE A 787 12.01 21.55 -4.82
N LEU A 788 11.59 21.58 -3.55
CA LEU A 788 10.22 21.96 -3.21
C LEU A 788 9.98 23.43 -3.59
N PRO A 789 8.78 23.79 -4.07
CA PRO A 789 8.45 25.19 -4.32
C PRO A 789 8.50 25.98 -3.00
N PRO A 790 8.90 27.27 -3.06
CA PRO A 790 8.87 28.15 -1.89
C PRO A 790 7.49 28.17 -1.24
N ASN A 791 7.47 28.12 0.08
CA ASN A 791 6.26 28.20 0.89
C ASN A 791 6.59 28.88 2.23
N THR A 792 5.55 29.30 2.95
CA THR A 792 5.71 30.09 4.17
C THR A 792 6.57 29.37 5.23
N ILE A 793 6.40 28.07 5.42
CA ILE A 793 7.19 27.27 6.38
C ILE A 793 8.65 27.17 5.95
N ALA A 794 8.90 26.90 4.66
CA ALA A 794 10.24 26.80 4.11
C ALA A 794 11.00 28.13 4.29
N ASP A 795 10.33 29.26 4.05
CA ASP A 795 10.91 30.58 4.23
C ASP A 795 11.27 30.85 5.70
N LEU A 796 10.39 30.47 6.64
CA LEU A 796 10.66 30.59 8.08
C LEU A 796 11.86 29.73 8.50
N ARG A 797 11.88 28.45 8.08
CA ARG A 797 13.01 27.54 8.35
C ARG A 797 14.32 28.10 7.79
N GLN A 798 14.31 28.60 6.55
CA GLN A 798 15.49 29.17 5.90
C GLN A 798 16.01 30.42 6.62
N ARG A 799 15.11 31.32 7.07
CA ARG A 799 15.50 32.51 7.85
C ARG A 799 16.13 32.12 9.18
N GLU A 800 15.56 31.14 9.86
CA GLU A 800 16.07 30.68 11.15
C GLU A 800 17.46 30.02 11.00
N ILE A 801 17.65 29.15 10.01
CA ILE A 801 18.97 28.56 9.72
C ILE A 801 19.98 29.63 9.29
N SER A 802 19.55 30.61 8.49
CA SER A 802 20.40 31.74 8.08
C SER A 802 20.86 32.59 9.27
N SER A 803 20.01 32.73 10.31
CA SER A 803 20.36 33.46 11.54
C SER A 803 21.49 32.79 12.34
N LEU A 804 21.73 31.50 12.10
CA LEU A 804 22.79 30.70 12.72
C LEU A 804 24.09 30.73 11.90
N GLY A 805 24.18 31.56 10.85
CA GLY A 805 25.38 31.77 10.05
C GLY A 805 25.60 30.78 8.92
N MET A 806 24.58 29.99 8.54
CA MET A 806 24.65 29.03 7.44
C MET A 806 23.78 29.45 6.27
N ASP A 807 23.93 28.78 5.13
CA ASP A 807 23.04 28.95 3.98
C ASP A 807 21.78 28.09 4.16
N GLY A 808 20.65 28.74 4.44
CA GLY A 808 19.37 28.06 4.64
C GLY A 808 18.88 27.27 3.42
N PHE A 809 19.20 27.72 2.20
CA PHE A 809 18.82 26.99 0.98
C PHE A 809 19.63 25.71 0.84
N ILE A 810 20.94 25.75 1.10
CA ILE A 810 21.79 24.56 1.08
C ILE A 810 21.32 23.55 2.13
N GLU A 811 21.18 24.01 3.38
CA GLU A 811 20.86 23.15 4.53
C GLU A 811 19.46 22.50 4.44
N LEU A 812 18.47 23.19 3.85
CA LEU A 812 17.07 22.75 3.88
C LEU A 812 16.49 22.34 2.53
N SER A 813 17.12 22.71 1.42
CA SER A 813 16.65 22.34 0.08
C SER A 813 17.62 21.41 -0.64
N VAL A 814 18.94 21.61 -0.47
CA VAL A 814 19.95 20.86 -1.22
C VAL A 814 20.33 19.57 -0.51
N LEU A 815 20.73 19.65 0.75
CA LEU A 815 21.19 18.50 1.52
C LEU A 815 20.12 17.41 1.70
N PRO A 816 18.82 17.71 1.92
CA PRO A 816 17.79 16.66 1.98
C PRO A 816 17.67 15.85 0.70
N VAL A 817 17.82 16.49 -0.46
CA VAL A 817 17.70 15.82 -1.76
C VAL A 817 18.95 14.97 -2.02
N ALA A 818 20.13 15.48 -1.67
CA ALA A 818 21.37 14.71 -1.72
C ALA A 818 21.31 13.49 -0.79
N PHE A 819 20.82 13.69 0.43
CA PHE A 819 20.58 12.63 1.41
C PHE A 819 19.64 11.55 0.87
N ALA A 820 18.46 11.96 0.37
CA ALA A 820 17.49 11.03 -0.20
C ALA A 820 18.06 10.24 -1.38
N LEU A 821 18.81 10.89 -2.29
CA LEU A 821 19.45 10.20 -3.42
C LEU A 821 20.53 9.22 -2.94
N ARG A 822 21.35 9.58 -1.95
CA ARG A 822 22.36 8.69 -1.37
C ARG A 822 21.70 7.44 -0.77
N THR A 823 20.73 7.63 0.12
CA THR A 823 19.96 6.53 0.74
C THR A 823 19.36 5.61 -0.33
N TYR A 824 18.81 6.22 -1.38
CA TYR A 824 18.23 5.50 -2.49
C TYR A 824 19.25 4.65 -3.26
N MET A 825 20.41 5.22 -3.59
CA MET A 825 21.51 4.51 -4.27
C MET A 825 22.09 3.38 -3.43
N GLU A 826 22.26 3.59 -2.13
CA GLU A 826 22.78 2.59 -1.19
C GLU A 826 21.81 1.41 -1.04
N SER A 827 20.51 1.67 -0.92
CA SER A 827 19.52 0.59 -0.87
C SER A 827 19.48 -0.19 -2.19
N LEU A 828 19.49 0.53 -3.32
CA LEU A 828 19.42 -0.08 -4.64
C LEU A 828 20.65 -0.93 -4.96
N SER A 829 21.85 -0.44 -4.67
CA SER A 829 23.10 -1.18 -4.91
C SER A 829 23.24 -2.42 -4.03
N ARG A 830 22.67 -2.41 -2.81
CA ARG A 830 22.62 -3.59 -1.93
C ARG A 830 21.84 -4.75 -2.54
N VAL A 831 20.80 -4.45 -3.32
CA VAL A 831 19.91 -5.46 -3.92
C VAL A 831 20.30 -5.78 -5.36
N ALA A 832 20.58 -4.77 -6.17
CA ALA A 832 20.83 -4.88 -7.61
C ALA A 832 22.33 -5.02 -7.97
N GLY A 833 23.22 -4.92 -6.98
CA GLY A 833 24.66 -4.94 -7.19
C GLY A 833 25.16 -3.63 -7.81
N LYS A 834 25.73 -3.71 -9.03
CA LYS A 834 26.24 -2.51 -9.71
C LYS A 834 25.12 -1.72 -10.38
N ILE A 835 25.06 -0.44 -10.05
CA ILE A 835 24.10 0.54 -10.57
C ILE A 835 24.82 1.73 -11.24
N GLY A 836 24.23 2.25 -12.33
CA GLY A 836 24.66 3.47 -13.01
C GLY A 836 23.67 4.60 -12.77
N VAL A 837 24.14 5.74 -12.29
CA VAL A 837 23.30 6.91 -11.96
C VAL A 837 23.71 8.10 -12.82
N PHE A 838 22.83 8.51 -13.73
CA PHE A 838 23.07 9.61 -14.65
C PHE A 838 22.46 10.91 -14.13
N LEU A 839 23.29 11.91 -13.89
CA LEU A 839 22.89 13.25 -13.48
C LEU A 839 22.93 14.19 -14.69
N LEU A 840 21.76 14.68 -15.11
CA LEU A 840 21.63 15.52 -16.31
C LEU A 840 21.43 17.01 -15.97
N ASP A 841 21.34 17.39 -14.70
CA ASP A 841 21.14 18.78 -14.29
C ASP A 841 22.41 19.61 -14.52
N PRO A 842 22.41 20.60 -15.44
CA PRO A 842 23.59 21.39 -15.75
C PRO A 842 24.12 22.16 -14.54
N LYS A 843 23.27 22.44 -13.54
CA LYS A 843 23.67 23.17 -12.34
C LYS A 843 24.63 22.37 -11.44
N LEU A 844 24.75 21.06 -11.63
CA LEU A 844 25.69 20.20 -10.93
C LEU A 844 27.10 20.24 -11.51
N LEU A 845 27.26 20.78 -12.73
CA LEU A 845 28.56 20.90 -13.38
C LEU A 845 29.46 21.92 -12.64
N PRO A 846 30.79 21.71 -12.62
CA PRO A 846 31.72 22.63 -11.96
C PRO A 846 31.54 24.08 -12.42
N GLY A 847 31.41 25.00 -11.46
CA GLY A 847 31.28 26.43 -11.73
C GLY A 847 29.89 26.92 -12.16
N GLN A 848 28.91 26.03 -12.39
CA GLN A 848 27.57 26.43 -12.84
C GLN A 848 26.65 26.90 -11.70
N SER A 849 26.82 26.35 -10.49
CA SER A 849 26.08 26.82 -9.31
C SER A 849 26.82 26.57 -8.00
N ALA A 850 26.64 27.48 -7.03
CA ALA A 850 27.21 27.31 -5.69
C ALA A 850 26.59 26.11 -4.95
N TRP A 851 25.29 25.90 -5.10
CA TRP A 851 24.60 24.77 -4.47
C TRP A 851 24.99 23.44 -5.10
N GLY A 852 25.24 23.38 -6.41
CA GLY A 852 25.63 22.16 -7.11
C GLY A 852 26.98 21.62 -6.61
N LYS A 853 27.91 22.51 -6.28
CA LYS A 853 29.17 22.15 -5.60
C LYS A 853 28.90 21.45 -4.25
N HIS A 854 27.99 22.00 -3.44
CA HIS A 854 27.66 21.43 -2.13
C HIS A 854 26.92 20.10 -2.26
N PHE A 855 26.05 19.96 -3.26
CA PHE A 855 25.36 18.72 -3.59
C PHE A 855 26.35 17.63 -3.98
N MET A 856 27.23 17.88 -4.96
CA MET A 856 28.21 16.90 -5.43
C MET A 856 29.25 16.52 -4.37
N ALA A 857 29.57 17.43 -3.44
CA ALA A 857 30.44 17.12 -2.31
C ALA A 857 29.88 16.02 -1.40
N GLN A 858 28.56 15.81 -1.39
CA GLN A 858 27.91 14.74 -0.64
C GLN A 858 28.09 13.35 -1.27
N PHE A 859 28.82 13.23 -2.38
CA PHE A 859 29.09 11.96 -3.07
C PHE A 859 30.60 11.78 -3.33
N ALA A 860 31.46 12.50 -2.60
CA ALA A 860 32.91 12.49 -2.82
C ALA A 860 33.58 11.13 -2.53
N ASP A 861 32.94 10.30 -1.73
CA ASP A 861 33.29 8.91 -1.41
C ASP A 861 32.85 7.90 -2.47
N MET A 862 32.09 8.32 -3.49
CA MET A 862 31.59 7.47 -4.57
C MET A 862 32.37 7.67 -5.87
N ASN A 863 32.39 6.62 -6.71
CA ASN A 863 32.95 6.71 -8.06
C ASN A 863 32.12 7.70 -8.88
N THR A 864 32.70 8.86 -9.18
CA THR A 864 32.04 9.92 -9.94
C THR A 864 32.83 10.23 -11.21
N ILE A 865 32.15 10.29 -12.35
CA ILE A 865 32.74 10.71 -13.63
C ILE A 865 31.97 11.89 -14.21
N LEU A 866 32.69 12.78 -14.89
CA LEU A 866 32.16 13.90 -15.65
C LEU A 866 32.54 13.71 -17.11
N CYS A 867 31.57 13.58 -18.00
CA CYS A 867 31.84 13.34 -19.41
C CYS A 867 30.68 13.76 -20.33
N PRO A 868 30.92 13.94 -21.64
CA PRO A 868 29.88 14.23 -22.62
C PRO A 868 28.85 13.07 -22.76
N PRO A 869 27.64 13.33 -23.31
CA PRO A 869 26.54 12.37 -23.36
C PRO A 869 26.88 10.98 -23.90
N GLN A 870 27.56 10.89 -25.04
CA GLN A 870 27.89 9.61 -25.68
C GLN A 870 28.85 8.78 -24.82
N MET A 871 29.87 9.42 -24.25
CA MET A 871 30.81 8.75 -23.35
C MET A 871 30.11 8.33 -22.05
N ALA A 872 29.20 9.15 -21.54
CA ALA A 872 28.42 8.84 -20.35
C ALA A 872 27.64 7.53 -20.54
N ILE A 873 26.89 7.41 -21.64
CA ILE A 873 26.13 6.19 -21.97
C ILE A 873 27.07 5.00 -22.05
N ALA A 874 28.15 5.10 -22.82
CA ALA A 874 29.09 3.99 -23.00
C ALA A 874 29.72 3.51 -21.68
N GLN A 875 30.12 4.45 -20.80
CA GLN A 875 30.71 4.11 -19.50
C GLN A 875 29.67 3.54 -18.52
N GLY A 876 28.46 4.11 -18.48
CA GLY A 876 27.40 3.63 -17.60
C GLY A 876 26.89 2.25 -17.98
N VAL A 877 26.62 2.01 -19.28
CA VAL A 877 26.23 0.68 -19.78
C VAL A 877 27.34 -0.33 -19.51
N LYS A 878 28.61 0.01 -19.79
CA LYS A 878 29.74 -0.87 -19.49
C LYS A 878 29.84 -1.22 -18.00
N TRP A 879 29.64 -0.25 -17.12
CA TRP A 879 29.67 -0.45 -15.67
C TRP A 879 28.61 -1.44 -15.19
N VAL A 880 27.40 -1.34 -15.75
CA VAL A 880 26.28 -2.21 -15.41
C VAL A 880 26.45 -3.60 -16.04
N CYS A 881 26.87 -3.73 -17.29
CA CYS A 881 26.96 -5.02 -17.98
C CYS A 881 28.15 -5.91 -17.56
N PHE A 882 29.32 -5.33 -17.26
CA PHE A 882 30.55 -6.09 -16.95
C PHE A 882 30.87 -6.11 -15.45
N GLY A 883 29.80 -6.06 -14.66
CA GLY A 883 29.80 -5.63 -13.27
C GLY A 883 29.90 -6.73 -12.25
#